data_AF-A0A7J5VW61-F1
#
_entry.id   AF-A0A7J5VW61-F1
#
_cell.length_a   1.000
_cell.length_b   1.000
_cell.length_c   1.000
_cell.angle_alpha   90.00
_cell.angle_beta   90.00
_cell.angle_gamma   90.00
#
_symmetry.space_group_name_H-M   'P 1'
#
loop_
_entity.id
_entity.type
_entity.pdbx_description
1 polymer ?
#
loop_
_entity_poly.entity_id
_entity_poly.type
_entity_poly.pdbx_seq_one_letter_code
_entity_poly.pdbx_strand_id
1 'polypeptide(L)'
;MGIRKNAKFLSATERENFVRACVMMKADIVNPAAPLANRYGRWDEYNAIHRMIQSAFAPGAPNVNFGHGGNGAYGFLSWHRYFLYQLEQQLQTYVPGVMIPYWDFTDPASIMTDTFLGPNGTLASGNIIQQGYFAVDSPGTGSNATPLPAWWPAGLNGWRLPGMFPGSSVGGLKRRTGNVGSLPTINDVRETLAMGTFHNFQNALESGSGITSGNEMHNRMHGWIGGNGGHMSNAAVSPFDPFFYLLHCNVDRLWAMWQMDGHQNDFPAVGGSSQHHLNDIIYPWTGGTPGYGTNASIASAIPMPNFNALGVIRNSDTLDFRAAFDYTYDTIAIIGIAIDRTGSMTGLTPDPMVNAAPDVTKWEAAKRGVSAFLQDCETIQHSGAIYVMAGIKTFRSLFGNNFSTLFAAPGYGLVKTGTNYSQGTFESNIAAITPGGGTPLADALSDIHNTIVEPPFAGNPSDEQRYIAFLTDGILTTGSPMNSIPNGSFNRTAIFAMGFGTGADVDYGTLASLVAKGKTLPFNQIFHGENAGTIDKFYSDSLARAIGFTNVLDPVLELFPEEHTHLDFSVTSADDAIFITAQGIDFQDSNWSFMLHGPNNQMLYGSEKGHQHADHCNHCCPSPHITSRRSNGRLTMVIQRGNTGKDCWVGKWQLMISYKAKHMDKMMMPALGELLFPVAAGPIRGKRYSRLLMHPGRRIATRNIFRKALHGLDDVAVGTNNKSNEACHMVVNIYNRSNLKMELGAKNAVLRPGDDLDINVVASANMGKVVTLSGLSRIISPAFDIEKVLPREKVLEIIRRHEGSRRRSKKYDIALILAQFENSQKEIEFITDVEGKVVSHHGGPLHIHYSETKVPGAYHVGVHVNGIYYPGQAESGGGGHDHSAEKHPSGDKPANEPEGEEFSRIFNVTLIVSDEVEKEEKSKMK
;
A
#
# COMPACT_ATOMS: atom_id res chain seq x y z
N MET A 1 10.58 6.50 -15.98
CA MET A 1 9.34 5.74 -15.72
C MET A 1 8.37 6.58 -14.91
N GLY A 2 7.09 6.27 -15.05
CA GLY A 2 6.08 6.81 -14.15
C GLY A 2 5.11 5.74 -13.67
N ILE A 3 4.36 6.09 -12.63
CA ILE A 3 3.38 5.21 -11.99
C ILE A 3 1.99 5.70 -12.35
N ARG A 4 1.20 4.85 -13.01
CA ARG A 4 -0.23 5.08 -13.22
C ARG A 4 -0.97 4.72 -11.94
N LYS A 5 -1.69 5.70 -11.38
CA LYS A 5 -2.33 5.62 -10.07
C LYS A 5 -3.85 5.63 -10.19
N ASN A 6 -4.53 5.17 -9.15
CA ASN A 6 -5.97 5.38 -9.05
C ASN A 6 -6.28 6.89 -9.00
N ALA A 7 -7.17 7.35 -9.89
CA ALA A 7 -7.66 8.73 -9.94
C ALA A 7 -8.15 9.24 -8.57
N LYS A 8 -8.70 8.35 -7.73
CA LYS A 8 -9.17 8.68 -6.38
C LYS A 8 -8.04 9.11 -5.44
N PHE A 9 -6.90 8.45 -5.51
CA PHE A 9 -5.78 8.66 -4.58
C PHE A 9 -4.73 9.65 -5.10
N LEU A 10 -4.98 10.28 -6.25
CA LEU A 10 -4.17 11.41 -6.72
C LEU A 10 -4.25 12.58 -5.76
N SER A 11 -3.10 13.21 -5.52
CA SER A 11 -3.01 14.52 -4.88
C SER A 11 -3.70 15.60 -5.74
N ALA A 12 -4.04 16.74 -5.12
CA ALA A 12 -4.61 17.88 -5.82
C ALA A 12 -3.74 18.34 -7.02
N THR A 13 -2.42 18.39 -6.83
CA THR A 13 -1.45 18.75 -7.87
C THR A 13 -1.41 17.75 -9.02
N GLU A 14 -1.47 16.44 -8.74
CA GLU A 14 -1.50 15.42 -9.79
C GLU A 14 -2.79 15.50 -10.63
N ARG A 15 -3.93 15.75 -9.98
CA ARG A 15 -5.21 15.96 -10.68
C ARG A 15 -5.17 17.18 -11.58
N GLU A 16 -4.70 18.31 -11.05
CA GLU A 16 -4.58 19.55 -11.81
C GLU A 16 -3.61 19.38 -12.99
N ASN A 17 -2.45 18.75 -12.78
CA ASN A 17 -1.48 18.49 -13.83
C ASN A 17 -2.06 17.64 -14.98
N PHE A 18 -2.82 16.59 -14.64
CA PHE A 18 -3.50 15.77 -15.64
C PHE A 18 -4.52 16.60 -16.45
N VAL A 19 -5.40 17.35 -15.78
CA VAL A 19 -6.40 18.16 -16.47
C VAL A 19 -5.77 19.25 -17.32
N ARG A 20 -4.75 19.93 -16.79
CA ARG A 20 -3.99 20.95 -17.51
C ARG A 20 -3.35 20.36 -18.77
N ALA A 21 -2.75 19.18 -18.70
CA ALA A 21 -2.18 18.52 -19.88
C ALA A 21 -3.23 18.23 -20.95
N CYS A 22 -4.40 17.69 -20.56
CA CYS A 22 -5.52 17.45 -21.47
C CYS A 22 -6.03 18.74 -22.14
N VAL A 23 -6.20 19.81 -21.36
CA VAL A 23 -6.67 21.12 -21.85
C VAL A 23 -5.65 21.76 -22.80
N MET A 24 -4.37 21.71 -22.46
CA MET A 24 -3.29 22.22 -23.33
C MET A 24 -3.22 21.45 -24.65
N MET A 25 -3.32 20.12 -24.60
CA MET A 25 -3.37 19.28 -25.80
C MET A 25 -4.60 19.56 -26.67
N LYS A 26 -5.75 19.89 -26.05
CA LYS A 26 -6.95 20.31 -26.79
C LYS A 26 -6.78 21.68 -27.45
N ALA A 27 -6.04 22.59 -26.82
CA ALA A 27 -5.77 23.92 -27.35
C ALA A 27 -4.69 23.94 -28.45
N ASP A 28 -3.81 22.93 -28.52
CA ASP A 28 -2.79 22.80 -29.57
C ASP A 28 -3.43 22.51 -30.94
N ILE A 29 -3.63 23.55 -31.74
CA ILE A 29 -4.21 23.42 -33.08
C ILE A 29 -3.17 22.84 -34.04
N VAL A 30 -3.46 21.66 -34.59
CA VAL A 30 -2.55 20.94 -35.50
C VAL A 30 -2.45 21.61 -36.86
N ASN A 31 -3.54 22.22 -37.33
CA ASN A 31 -3.67 22.79 -38.66
C ASN A 31 -4.01 24.30 -38.62
N PRO A 32 -3.14 25.16 -38.06
CA PRO A 32 -3.45 26.58 -37.81
C PRO A 32 -3.73 27.38 -39.08
N ALA A 33 -3.22 26.94 -40.24
CA ALA A 33 -3.46 27.56 -41.54
C ALA A 33 -4.88 27.30 -42.10
N ALA A 34 -5.63 26.32 -41.56
CA ALA A 34 -6.98 26.03 -42.02
C ALA A 34 -7.99 27.14 -41.61
N PRO A 35 -9.11 27.31 -42.34
CA PRO A 35 -10.22 28.14 -41.89
C PRO A 35 -10.69 27.72 -40.50
N LEU A 36 -11.15 28.68 -39.68
CA LEU A 36 -11.54 28.43 -38.27
C LEU A 36 -12.49 27.23 -38.09
N ALA A 37 -13.47 27.07 -38.99
CA ALA A 37 -14.44 25.97 -38.95
C ALA A 37 -13.82 24.57 -39.17
N ASN A 38 -12.63 24.51 -39.77
CA ASN A 38 -11.91 23.28 -40.11
C ASN A 38 -10.67 23.05 -39.24
N ARG A 39 -10.43 23.92 -38.25
CA ARG A 39 -9.33 23.72 -37.30
C ARG A 39 -9.67 22.62 -36.30
N TYR A 40 -8.68 21.82 -35.93
CA TYR A 40 -8.80 20.78 -34.91
C TYR A 40 -7.58 20.77 -34.00
N GLY A 41 -7.80 20.40 -32.73
CA GLY A 41 -6.74 20.29 -31.73
C GLY A 41 -6.05 18.93 -31.77
N ARG A 42 -4.88 18.81 -31.14
CA ARG A 42 -4.15 17.53 -31.01
C ARG A 42 -5.01 16.45 -30.33
N TRP A 43 -5.83 16.84 -29.35
CA TRP A 43 -6.81 15.93 -28.73
C TRP A 43 -7.82 15.36 -29.74
N ASP A 44 -8.31 16.19 -30.66
CA ASP A 44 -9.27 15.76 -31.69
C ASP A 44 -8.62 14.78 -32.69
N GLU A 45 -7.32 14.95 -32.96
CA GLU A 45 -6.54 14.03 -33.78
C GLU A 45 -6.48 12.63 -33.15
N TYR A 46 -6.25 12.52 -31.84
CA TYR A 46 -6.28 11.23 -31.12
C TYR A 46 -7.67 10.57 -31.15
N ASN A 47 -8.73 11.36 -31.00
CA ASN A 47 -10.10 10.88 -31.18
C ASN A 47 -10.34 10.35 -32.62
N ALA A 48 -9.80 11.03 -33.62
CA ALA A 48 -9.89 10.62 -35.01
C ALA A 48 -9.10 9.34 -35.30
N ILE A 49 -7.91 9.16 -34.72
CA ILE A 49 -7.10 7.93 -34.84
C ILE A 49 -7.93 6.72 -34.41
N HIS A 50 -8.54 6.77 -33.23
CA HIS A 50 -9.39 5.70 -32.72
C HIS A 50 -10.58 5.36 -33.65
N ARG A 51 -11.14 6.37 -34.34
CA ARG A 51 -12.17 6.15 -35.36
C ARG A 51 -11.61 5.52 -36.63
N MET A 52 -10.43 5.96 -37.08
CA MET A 52 -9.81 5.47 -38.31
C MET A 52 -9.42 3.99 -38.22
N ILE A 53 -9.00 3.52 -37.04
CA ILE A 53 -8.62 2.11 -36.86
C ILE A 53 -9.81 1.15 -36.85
N GLN A 54 -11.05 1.64 -36.69
CA GLN A 54 -12.27 0.82 -36.70
C GLN A 54 -12.65 0.34 -38.10
N SER A 55 -12.17 1.03 -39.13
CA SER A 55 -12.40 0.74 -40.53
C SER A 55 -11.10 0.87 -41.30
N ALA A 56 -10.10 0.08 -40.89
CA ALA A 56 -8.79 0.04 -41.50
C ALA A 56 -8.67 -1.06 -42.55
N PHE A 57 -7.57 -1.07 -43.31
CA PHE A 57 -7.19 -2.18 -44.17
C PHE A 57 -5.72 -2.53 -43.95
N ALA A 58 -5.38 -3.77 -44.28
CA ALA A 58 -4.04 -4.34 -44.17
C ALA A 58 -3.75 -5.24 -45.39
N PRO A 59 -2.48 -5.64 -45.61
CA PRO A 59 -2.15 -6.59 -46.66
C PRO A 59 -3.01 -7.88 -46.56
N GLY A 60 -3.78 -8.15 -47.62
CA GLY A 60 -4.68 -9.32 -47.67
C GLY A 60 -5.99 -9.18 -46.88
N ALA A 61 -6.26 -8.05 -46.22
CA ALA A 61 -7.46 -7.83 -45.43
C ALA A 61 -8.09 -6.44 -45.74
N PRO A 62 -9.21 -6.39 -46.48
CA PRO A 62 -9.79 -5.12 -46.94
C PRO A 62 -10.51 -4.33 -45.83
N ASN A 63 -10.88 -5.00 -44.73
CA ASN A 63 -11.51 -4.40 -43.56
C ASN A 63 -10.98 -5.07 -42.30
N VAL A 64 -10.31 -4.30 -41.45
CA VAL A 64 -9.75 -4.71 -40.17
C VAL A 64 -10.12 -3.65 -39.13
N ASN A 65 -10.57 -4.11 -37.96
CA ASN A 65 -10.72 -3.25 -36.79
C ASN A 65 -9.58 -3.57 -35.83
N PHE A 66 -8.51 -2.77 -35.82
CA PHE A 66 -7.30 -3.09 -35.06
C PHE A 66 -7.44 -2.92 -33.55
N GLY A 67 -8.34 -2.02 -33.14
CA GLY A 67 -8.48 -1.60 -31.74
C GLY A 67 -9.68 -2.19 -31.04
N HIS A 68 -10.66 -2.73 -31.75
CA HIS A 68 -11.83 -3.36 -31.14
C HIS A 68 -12.11 -4.72 -31.77
N GLY A 69 -12.53 -5.66 -30.95
CA GLY A 69 -13.21 -6.82 -31.48
C GLY A 69 -13.55 -7.81 -30.39
N GLY A 70 -14.70 -8.45 -30.55
CA GLY A 70 -15.12 -9.53 -29.67
C GLY A 70 -14.34 -10.81 -29.94
N ASN A 71 -15.00 -11.93 -29.67
CA ASN A 71 -14.39 -13.25 -29.61
C ASN A 71 -13.39 -13.56 -30.74
N GLY A 72 -12.10 -13.59 -30.42
CA GLY A 72 -11.01 -13.92 -31.36
C GLY A 72 -10.21 -12.73 -31.91
N ALA A 73 -10.56 -11.48 -31.65
CA ALA A 73 -9.77 -10.30 -32.02
C ALA A 73 -8.79 -9.92 -30.89
N TYR A 74 -7.69 -10.67 -30.77
CA TYR A 74 -6.76 -10.58 -29.64
C TYR A 74 -5.99 -9.25 -29.52
N GLY A 75 -5.99 -8.43 -30.56
CA GLY A 75 -5.27 -7.14 -30.59
C GLY A 75 -5.89 -6.02 -29.73
N PHE A 76 -7.06 -6.24 -29.11
CA PHE A 76 -7.75 -5.20 -28.33
C PHE A 76 -6.87 -4.62 -27.21
N LEU A 77 -6.29 -5.49 -26.37
CA LEU A 77 -5.51 -5.07 -25.19
C LEU A 77 -4.18 -4.41 -25.58
N SER A 78 -3.46 -5.01 -26.53
CA SER A 78 -2.18 -4.49 -27.05
C SER A 78 -2.34 -3.14 -27.75
N TRP A 79 -3.37 -2.99 -28.60
CA TRP A 79 -3.64 -1.73 -29.29
C TRP A 79 -3.92 -0.60 -28.30
N HIS A 80 -4.80 -0.83 -27.32
CA HIS A 80 -5.13 0.18 -26.31
C HIS A 80 -3.97 0.50 -25.37
N ARG A 81 -3.17 -0.50 -24.97
CA ARG A 81 -1.95 -0.26 -24.19
C ARG A 81 -1.01 0.71 -24.90
N TYR A 82 -0.72 0.47 -26.18
CA TYR A 82 0.19 1.33 -26.93
C TYR A 82 -0.45 2.70 -27.25
N PHE A 83 -1.76 2.75 -27.48
CA PHE A 83 -2.49 4.00 -27.65
C PHE A 83 -2.43 4.89 -26.40
N LEU A 84 -2.61 4.30 -25.20
CA LEU A 84 -2.44 5.00 -23.93
C LEU A 84 -1.01 5.51 -23.76
N TYR A 85 0.00 4.70 -24.07
CA TYR A 85 1.39 5.11 -24.01
C TYR A 85 1.67 6.32 -24.91
N GLN A 86 1.22 6.29 -26.18
CA GLN A 86 1.41 7.42 -27.10
C GLN A 86 0.72 8.70 -26.62
N LEU A 87 -0.51 8.58 -26.11
CA LEU A 87 -1.20 9.72 -25.50
C LEU A 87 -0.42 10.26 -24.30
N GLU A 88 0.07 9.39 -23.42
CA GLU A 88 0.84 9.78 -22.24
C GLU A 88 2.13 10.51 -22.62
N GLN A 89 2.87 10.03 -23.61
CA GLN A 89 4.03 10.74 -24.17
C GLN A 89 3.64 12.12 -24.69
N GLN A 90 2.50 12.23 -25.39
CA GLN A 90 1.98 13.50 -25.89
C GLN A 90 1.53 14.45 -24.77
N LEU A 91 0.93 13.94 -23.69
CA LEU A 91 0.55 14.75 -22.53
C LEU A 91 1.79 15.29 -21.80
N GLN A 92 2.85 14.49 -21.71
CA GLN A 92 4.11 14.89 -21.08
C GLN A 92 4.84 16.01 -21.83
N THR A 93 4.57 16.23 -23.12
CA THR A 93 5.12 17.41 -23.83
C THR A 93 4.53 18.73 -23.33
N TYR A 94 3.37 18.69 -22.68
CA TYR A 94 2.71 19.88 -22.11
C TYR A 94 2.97 20.01 -20.61
N VAL A 95 2.92 18.90 -19.88
CA VAL A 95 3.17 18.85 -18.43
C VAL A 95 4.13 17.69 -18.14
N PRO A 96 5.44 17.94 -18.00
CA PRO A 96 6.42 16.88 -17.75
C PRO A 96 6.08 16.06 -16.50
N GLY A 97 6.23 14.74 -16.61
CA GLY A 97 5.97 13.79 -15.51
C GLY A 97 4.50 13.47 -15.25
N VAL A 98 3.56 13.98 -16.06
CA VAL A 98 2.15 13.58 -15.97
C VAL A 98 1.97 12.13 -16.43
N MET A 99 1.17 11.37 -15.68
CA MET A 99 0.79 9.99 -16.00
C MET A 99 -0.72 9.90 -16.13
N ILE A 100 -1.21 9.02 -17.00
CA ILE A 100 -2.64 8.75 -17.15
C ILE A 100 -3.11 7.96 -15.91
N PRO A 101 -4.04 8.50 -15.10
CA PRO A 101 -4.61 7.74 -14.01
C PRO A 101 -5.56 6.67 -14.53
N TYR A 102 -5.82 5.65 -13.72
CA TYR A 102 -6.93 4.72 -13.97
C TYR A 102 -8.09 5.04 -13.04
N TRP A 103 -9.31 4.63 -13.42
CA TRP A 103 -10.45 4.65 -12.50
C TRP A 103 -10.84 3.21 -12.12
N ASP A 104 -10.71 2.88 -10.83
CA ASP A 104 -11.21 1.61 -10.30
C ASP A 104 -12.74 1.65 -10.23
N PHE A 105 -13.37 1.06 -11.23
CA PHE A 105 -14.82 1.00 -11.36
C PHE A 105 -15.49 0.09 -10.32
N THR A 106 -14.73 -0.64 -9.49
CA THR A 106 -15.32 -1.44 -8.40
C THR A 106 -15.83 -0.61 -7.23
N ASP A 107 -15.48 0.67 -7.22
CA ASP A 107 -15.88 1.60 -6.19
C ASP A 107 -16.78 2.71 -6.79
N PRO A 108 -18.04 2.80 -6.32
CA PRO A 108 -19.03 3.74 -6.85
C PRO A 108 -18.75 5.21 -6.50
N ALA A 109 -17.77 5.52 -5.65
CA ALA A 109 -17.46 6.90 -5.31
C ALA A 109 -17.01 7.71 -6.55
N SER A 110 -17.57 8.92 -6.68
CA SER A 110 -17.43 9.75 -7.87
C SER A 110 -16.09 10.48 -7.91
N ILE A 111 -15.42 10.41 -9.07
CA ILE A 111 -14.28 11.26 -9.42
C ILE A 111 -14.69 12.45 -10.30
N MET A 112 -15.99 12.69 -10.45
CA MET A 112 -16.57 13.72 -11.32
C MET A 112 -16.75 15.03 -10.55
N THR A 113 -15.66 15.77 -10.39
CA THR A 113 -15.67 17.14 -9.85
C THR A 113 -15.40 18.15 -10.96
N ASP A 114 -15.86 19.39 -10.79
CA ASP A 114 -15.65 20.49 -11.74
C ASP A 114 -14.17 20.69 -12.12
N THR A 115 -13.26 20.49 -11.16
CA THR A 115 -11.81 20.68 -11.32
C THR A 115 -11.07 19.44 -11.79
N PHE A 116 -11.73 18.29 -11.93
CA PHE A 116 -11.12 17.06 -12.44
C PHE A 116 -11.79 16.59 -13.74
N LEU A 117 -12.82 15.74 -13.70
CA LEU A 117 -13.46 15.19 -14.92
C LEU A 117 -14.77 15.87 -15.34
N GLY A 118 -15.21 16.89 -14.60
CA GLY A 118 -16.50 17.56 -14.79
C GLY A 118 -17.68 16.69 -14.36
N PRO A 119 -18.81 17.30 -13.97
CA PRO A 119 -20.01 16.58 -13.55
C PRO A 119 -20.73 15.94 -14.75
N ASN A 120 -21.89 15.31 -14.49
CA ASN A 120 -22.79 14.89 -15.55
C ASN A 120 -23.44 16.08 -16.26
N GLY A 121 -23.80 15.90 -17.53
CA GLY A 121 -24.74 16.79 -18.19
C GLY A 121 -26.18 16.52 -17.74
N THR A 122 -27.08 17.43 -18.09
CA THR A 122 -28.51 17.35 -17.72
C THR A 122 -29.37 17.12 -18.95
N LEU A 123 -30.58 16.56 -18.77
CA LEU A 123 -31.55 16.44 -19.87
C LEU A 123 -31.90 17.79 -20.49
N ALA A 124 -31.99 18.86 -19.68
CA ALA A 124 -32.25 20.21 -20.16
C ALA A 124 -31.16 20.74 -21.09
N SER A 125 -29.90 20.32 -20.88
CA SER A 125 -28.76 20.65 -21.74
C SER A 125 -28.46 19.59 -22.79
N GLY A 126 -29.36 18.63 -23.05
CA GLY A 126 -29.11 17.52 -23.99
C GLY A 126 -27.93 16.62 -23.58
N ASN A 127 -27.78 16.40 -22.27
CA ASN A 127 -26.66 15.72 -21.61
C ASN A 127 -25.30 16.41 -21.78
N ILE A 128 -25.24 17.65 -22.24
CA ILE A 128 -23.99 18.41 -22.37
C ILE A 128 -23.53 18.90 -21.00
N ILE A 129 -22.25 18.71 -20.68
CA ILE A 129 -21.59 19.20 -19.47
C ILE A 129 -21.49 20.73 -19.52
N GLN A 130 -22.00 21.39 -18.47
CA GLN A 130 -22.05 22.85 -18.37
C GLN A 130 -21.04 23.44 -17.37
N GLN A 131 -20.52 22.64 -16.45
CA GLN A 131 -19.58 23.07 -15.41
C GLN A 131 -18.25 22.33 -15.52
N GLY A 132 -17.18 22.95 -15.04
CA GLY A 132 -15.85 22.36 -14.96
C GLY A 132 -14.95 22.63 -16.17
N TYR A 133 -13.74 22.07 -16.11
CA TYR A 133 -12.69 22.28 -17.13
C TYR A 133 -12.94 21.53 -18.44
N PHE A 134 -13.87 20.59 -18.47
CA PHE A 134 -14.31 19.88 -19.67
C PHE A 134 -15.74 20.26 -20.12
N ALA A 135 -16.24 21.42 -19.67
CA ALA A 135 -17.53 21.94 -20.08
C ALA A 135 -17.53 22.51 -21.50
N VAL A 136 -18.73 22.70 -22.06
CA VAL A 136 -18.93 23.28 -23.39
C VAL A 136 -18.37 24.70 -23.53
N ASP A 137 -18.43 25.50 -22.48
CA ASP A 137 -17.88 26.86 -22.41
C ASP A 137 -16.64 26.87 -21.51
N SER A 138 -15.68 27.75 -21.81
CA SER A 138 -14.52 27.95 -20.96
C SER A 138 -14.92 28.37 -19.52
N PRO A 139 -14.11 28.04 -18.51
CA PRO A 139 -14.37 28.43 -17.12
C PRO A 139 -14.58 29.94 -16.98
N GLY A 140 -15.56 30.35 -16.17
CA GLY A 140 -15.93 31.75 -15.96
C GLY A 140 -16.67 32.40 -17.13
N THR A 141 -17.12 31.63 -18.12
CA THR A 141 -17.86 32.14 -19.29
C THR A 141 -19.15 31.37 -19.53
N GLY A 142 -20.13 32.02 -20.17
CA GLY A 142 -21.40 31.39 -20.51
C GLY A 142 -22.11 30.85 -19.27
N SER A 143 -22.48 29.57 -19.29
CA SER A 143 -23.10 28.88 -18.15
C SER A 143 -22.09 28.25 -17.19
N ASN A 144 -20.79 28.28 -17.50
CA ASN A 144 -19.74 27.65 -16.71
C ASN A 144 -19.25 28.58 -15.58
N ALA A 145 -19.69 28.30 -14.36
CA ALA A 145 -19.36 29.06 -13.15
C ALA A 145 -18.04 28.63 -12.50
N THR A 146 -17.38 27.59 -13.01
CA THR A 146 -16.09 27.13 -12.47
C THR A 146 -15.04 28.24 -12.61
N PRO A 147 -14.24 28.53 -11.55
CA PRO A 147 -13.20 29.56 -11.62
C PRO A 147 -12.17 29.29 -12.71
N LEU A 148 -11.82 30.33 -13.47
CA LEU A 148 -10.79 30.27 -14.52
C LEU A 148 -9.39 30.15 -13.90
N PRO A 149 -8.67 29.03 -14.14
CA PRO A 149 -7.31 28.89 -13.63
C PRO A 149 -6.33 29.73 -14.46
N ALA A 150 -5.25 30.19 -13.81
CA ALA A 150 -4.24 31.04 -14.45
C ALA A 150 -3.54 30.39 -15.66
N TRP A 151 -3.49 29.05 -15.70
CA TRP A 151 -2.89 28.30 -16.81
C TRP A 151 -3.85 28.05 -17.98
N TRP A 152 -5.12 28.47 -17.92
CA TRP A 152 -6.07 28.20 -19.00
C TRP A 152 -5.63 28.86 -20.33
N PRO A 153 -5.61 28.13 -21.46
CA PRO A 153 -5.22 28.71 -22.74
C PRO A 153 -6.21 29.78 -23.22
N ALA A 154 -5.73 31.02 -23.45
CA ALA A 154 -6.57 32.16 -23.82
C ALA A 154 -7.39 31.96 -25.12
N GLY A 155 -6.93 31.09 -26.02
CA GLY A 155 -7.62 30.79 -27.28
C GLY A 155 -8.66 29.67 -27.21
N LEU A 156 -8.79 28.97 -26.07
CA LEU A 156 -9.70 27.84 -25.94
C LEU A 156 -11.03 28.28 -25.30
N ASN A 157 -12.09 28.33 -26.13
CA ASN A 157 -13.43 28.78 -25.72
C ASN A 157 -14.30 27.70 -25.05
N GLY A 158 -13.70 26.56 -24.67
CA GLY A 158 -14.39 25.42 -24.06
C GLY A 158 -14.09 24.09 -24.75
N TRP A 159 -14.61 23.01 -24.17
CA TRP A 159 -14.37 21.64 -24.60
C TRP A 159 -15.40 21.21 -25.65
N ARG A 160 -15.08 21.43 -26.92
CA ARG A 160 -16.00 21.24 -28.05
C ARG A 160 -15.42 20.30 -29.11
N LEU A 161 -16.19 19.32 -29.55
CA LEU A 161 -15.87 18.45 -30.67
C LEU A 161 -16.17 19.19 -31.99
N PRO A 162 -15.23 19.28 -32.93
CA PRO A 162 -15.40 20.07 -34.16
C PRO A 162 -16.36 19.41 -35.16
N GLY A 163 -16.89 20.21 -36.10
CA GLY A 163 -17.93 19.81 -37.06
C GLY A 163 -17.56 18.71 -38.07
N MET A 164 -16.31 18.26 -38.09
CA MET A 164 -15.81 17.15 -38.91
C MET A 164 -16.16 15.76 -38.35
N PHE A 165 -16.64 15.69 -37.11
CA PHE A 165 -17.16 14.46 -36.48
C PHE A 165 -18.67 14.27 -36.79
N PRO A 166 -19.26 13.09 -36.52
CA PRO A 166 -20.67 12.82 -36.83
C PRO A 166 -21.59 13.86 -36.17
N GLY A 167 -22.56 14.39 -36.92
CA GLY A 167 -23.31 15.60 -36.54
C GLY A 167 -24.01 15.54 -35.17
N SER A 168 -24.50 14.37 -34.74
CA SER A 168 -25.13 14.19 -33.43
C SER A 168 -24.14 14.26 -32.25
N SER A 169 -22.84 14.18 -32.51
CA SER A 169 -21.75 14.22 -31.51
C SER A 169 -20.99 15.56 -31.52
N VAL A 170 -21.27 16.47 -32.43
CA VAL A 170 -20.59 17.78 -32.49
C VAL A 170 -21.00 18.67 -31.30
N GLY A 171 -20.08 19.50 -30.82
CA GLY A 171 -20.32 20.45 -29.74
C GLY A 171 -19.77 20.01 -28.39
N GLY A 172 -20.42 20.38 -27.29
CA GLY A 172 -19.92 20.12 -25.94
C GLY A 172 -19.93 18.63 -25.57
N LEU A 173 -19.08 18.25 -24.62
CA LEU A 173 -19.02 16.88 -24.09
C LEU A 173 -20.37 16.45 -23.50
N LYS A 174 -20.85 15.30 -23.96
CA LYS A 174 -22.11 14.68 -23.54
C LYS A 174 -21.86 13.46 -22.66
N ARG A 175 -22.37 13.48 -21.42
CA ARG A 175 -22.20 12.41 -20.43
C ARG A 175 -23.44 12.31 -19.53
N ARG A 176 -23.84 11.08 -19.20
CA ARG A 176 -24.92 10.82 -18.23
C ARG A 176 -24.71 9.47 -17.55
N THR A 177 -24.00 9.46 -16.43
CA THR A 177 -23.59 8.23 -15.76
C THR A 177 -24.74 7.48 -15.07
N GLY A 178 -24.56 6.16 -14.85
CA GLY A 178 -25.45 5.35 -14.02
C GLY A 178 -26.77 4.93 -14.65
N ASN A 179 -27.01 5.25 -15.93
CA ASN A 179 -28.27 4.89 -16.63
C ASN A 179 -28.24 3.49 -17.26
N VAL A 180 -27.10 2.79 -17.22
CA VAL A 180 -26.92 1.47 -17.85
C VAL A 180 -26.21 0.51 -16.88
N GLY A 181 -26.95 -0.43 -16.32
CA GLY A 181 -26.41 -1.52 -15.49
C GLY A 181 -25.77 -1.08 -14.17
N SER A 182 -25.18 -2.05 -13.46
CA SER A 182 -24.37 -1.82 -12.27
C SER A 182 -22.88 -1.72 -12.62
N LEU A 183 -22.11 -1.09 -11.74
CA LEU A 183 -20.66 -1.14 -11.80
C LEU A 183 -20.16 -2.58 -11.54
N PRO A 184 -19.05 -3.01 -12.17
CA PRO A 184 -18.40 -4.28 -11.82
C PRO A 184 -18.03 -4.32 -10.34
N THR A 185 -18.09 -5.50 -9.75
CA THR A 185 -17.70 -5.75 -8.36
C THR A 185 -16.26 -6.26 -8.29
N ILE A 186 -15.70 -6.30 -7.08
CA ILE A 186 -14.38 -6.91 -6.86
C ILE A 186 -14.42 -8.42 -7.13
N ASN A 187 -15.57 -9.09 -6.94
CA ASN A 187 -15.72 -10.50 -7.32
C ASN A 187 -15.60 -10.66 -8.84
N ASP A 188 -16.18 -9.75 -9.63
CA ASP A 188 -16.05 -9.77 -11.09
C ASP A 188 -14.58 -9.63 -11.51
N VAL A 189 -13.82 -8.75 -10.84
CA VAL A 189 -12.38 -8.61 -11.06
C VAL A 189 -11.62 -9.90 -10.72
N ARG A 190 -11.97 -10.58 -9.62
CA ARG A 190 -11.31 -11.85 -9.23
C ARG A 190 -11.56 -12.97 -10.22
N GLU A 191 -12.82 -13.16 -10.63
CA GLU A 191 -13.17 -14.18 -11.62
C GLU A 191 -12.43 -13.93 -12.93
N THR A 192 -12.29 -12.66 -13.31
CA THR A 192 -11.53 -12.25 -14.50
C THR A 192 -10.05 -12.55 -14.38
N LEU A 193 -9.41 -12.15 -13.28
CA LEU A 193 -7.98 -12.42 -13.05
C LEU A 193 -7.69 -13.93 -12.90
N ALA A 194 -8.69 -14.75 -12.57
CA ALA A 194 -8.55 -16.20 -12.47
C ALA A 194 -8.62 -16.94 -13.82
N MET A 195 -8.87 -16.24 -14.93
CA MET A 195 -8.97 -16.86 -16.26
C MET A 195 -7.62 -17.42 -16.71
N GLY A 196 -7.54 -18.73 -16.93
CA GLY A 196 -6.25 -19.40 -17.23
C GLY A 196 -5.73 -19.24 -18.66
N THR A 197 -6.43 -18.56 -19.57
CA THR A 197 -5.96 -18.32 -20.95
C THR A 197 -6.28 -16.90 -21.38
N PHE A 198 -5.48 -16.32 -22.29
CA PHE A 198 -5.68 -14.96 -22.78
C PHE A 198 -7.07 -14.78 -23.43
N HIS A 199 -7.53 -15.77 -24.19
CA HIS A 199 -8.85 -15.75 -24.82
C HIS A 199 -9.98 -15.60 -23.81
N ASN A 200 -9.98 -16.42 -22.75
CA ASN A 200 -10.99 -16.35 -21.71
C ASN A 200 -10.87 -15.06 -20.89
N PHE A 201 -9.64 -14.63 -20.58
CA PHE A 201 -9.37 -13.37 -19.89
C PHE A 201 -9.91 -12.16 -20.65
N GLN A 202 -9.59 -12.03 -21.93
CA GLN A 202 -10.08 -10.94 -22.77
C GLN A 202 -11.61 -10.95 -22.88
N ASN A 203 -12.22 -12.13 -23.12
CA ASN A 203 -13.68 -12.23 -23.23
C ASN A 203 -14.39 -11.93 -21.90
N ALA A 204 -13.82 -12.31 -20.76
CA ALA A 204 -14.33 -11.93 -19.44
C ALA A 204 -14.30 -10.41 -19.26
N LEU A 205 -13.17 -9.78 -19.61
CA LEU A 205 -12.97 -8.35 -19.50
C LEU A 205 -13.91 -7.55 -20.42
N GLU A 206 -13.99 -7.93 -21.69
CA GLU A 206 -14.76 -7.21 -22.71
C GLU A 206 -16.27 -7.47 -22.58
N SER A 207 -16.69 -8.73 -22.44
CA SER A 207 -18.08 -9.13 -22.57
C SER A 207 -18.65 -9.89 -21.35
N GLY A 208 -17.93 -9.94 -20.23
CA GLY A 208 -18.39 -10.62 -19.02
C GLY A 208 -18.47 -12.15 -19.16
N SER A 209 -17.85 -12.72 -20.21
CA SER A 209 -17.91 -14.16 -20.47
C SER A 209 -17.15 -14.94 -19.38
N GLY A 210 -17.80 -15.94 -18.79
CA GLY A 210 -17.21 -16.73 -17.69
C GLY A 210 -17.26 -16.05 -16.32
N ILE A 211 -17.83 -14.85 -16.21
CA ILE A 211 -18.09 -14.16 -14.94
C ILE A 211 -19.50 -14.49 -14.48
N THR A 212 -19.67 -14.85 -13.21
CA THR A 212 -20.95 -15.28 -12.63
C THR A 212 -22.03 -14.20 -12.75
N SER A 213 -21.66 -12.94 -12.56
CA SER A 213 -22.60 -11.80 -12.69
C SER A 213 -22.91 -11.42 -14.14
N GLY A 214 -22.08 -11.84 -15.10
CA GLY A 214 -22.11 -11.34 -16.48
C GLY A 214 -21.83 -9.84 -16.61
N ASN A 215 -21.22 -9.20 -15.61
CA ASN A 215 -20.78 -7.80 -15.73
C ASN A 215 -19.60 -7.68 -16.69
N GLU A 216 -19.67 -6.68 -17.56
CA GLU A 216 -18.64 -6.40 -18.56
C GLU A 216 -17.76 -5.26 -18.03
N MET A 217 -16.47 -5.49 -17.82
CA MET A 217 -15.57 -4.47 -17.24
C MET A 217 -15.19 -3.37 -18.24
N HIS A 218 -15.28 -3.66 -19.54
CA HIS A 218 -14.98 -2.69 -20.61
C HIS A 218 -16.24 -2.22 -21.34
N ASN A 219 -16.95 -3.10 -22.05
CA ASN A 219 -18.02 -2.69 -22.97
C ASN A 219 -19.17 -1.99 -22.25
N ARG A 220 -19.64 -2.54 -21.13
CA ARG A 220 -20.71 -1.92 -20.33
C ARG A 220 -20.29 -0.60 -19.71
N MET A 221 -19.00 -0.40 -19.39
CA MET A 221 -18.52 0.85 -18.81
C MET A 221 -18.58 2.03 -19.78
N HIS A 222 -18.37 1.80 -21.08
CA HIS A 222 -18.64 2.80 -22.13
C HIS A 222 -20.10 3.29 -22.07
N GLY A 223 -21.05 2.36 -21.96
CA GLY A 223 -22.47 2.67 -21.82
C GLY A 223 -22.84 3.29 -20.46
N TRP A 224 -22.21 2.82 -19.36
CA TRP A 224 -22.45 3.33 -18.02
C TRP A 224 -22.04 4.79 -17.88
N ILE A 225 -20.92 5.20 -18.49
CA ILE A 225 -20.42 6.58 -18.45
C ILE A 225 -21.19 7.45 -19.45
N GLY A 226 -21.33 6.98 -20.69
CA GLY A 226 -21.93 7.78 -21.76
C GLY A 226 -23.44 7.96 -21.60
N GLY A 227 -24.14 6.94 -21.11
CA GLY A 227 -25.60 6.91 -21.10
C GLY A 227 -26.18 6.98 -22.51
N ASN A 228 -27.48 7.25 -22.63
CA ASN A 228 -28.13 7.34 -23.94
C ASN A 228 -27.67 8.60 -24.69
N GLY A 229 -26.99 8.41 -25.84
CA GLY A 229 -26.54 9.49 -26.73
C GLY A 229 -25.30 10.26 -26.25
N GLY A 230 -24.61 9.82 -25.20
CA GLY A 230 -23.33 10.40 -24.78
C GLY A 230 -22.14 9.91 -25.59
N HIS A 231 -20.99 10.58 -25.45
CA HIS A 231 -19.80 10.30 -26.27
C HIS A 231 -19.19 8.93 -25.96
N MET A 232 -19.07 8.57 -24.68
CA MET A 232 -18.54 7.26 -24.27
C MET A 232 -19.36 6.08 -24.81
N SER A 233 -20.66 6.25 -25.08
CA SER A 233 -21.51 5.18 -25.65
C SER A 233 -21.35 5.01 -27.17
N ASN A 234 -20.51 5.82 -27.83
CA ASN A 234 -20.28 5.78 -29.27
C ASN A 234 -18.78 5.61 -29.55
N ALA A 235 -18.37 4.39 -29.94
CA ALA A 235 -16.97 4.06 -30.22
C ALA A 235 -16.31 5.00 -31.26
N ALA A 236 -17.08 5.62 -32.17
CA ALA A 236 -16.54 6.56 -33.16
C ALA A 236 -16.05 7.89 -32.56
N VAL A 237 -16.43 8.21 -31.32
CA VAL A 237 -16.11 9.48 -30.64
C VAL A 237 -15.83 9.34 -29.13
N SER A 238 -15.79 8.12 -28.59
CA SER A 238 -15.63 7.90 -27.14
C SER A 238 -14.34 8.50 -26.56
N PRO A 239 -13.17 8.52 -27.26
CA PRO A 239 -11.97 9.19 -26.75
C PRO A 239 -12.08 10.72 -26.61
N PHE A 240 -13.16 11.33 -27.10
CA PHE A 240 -13.42 12.74 -26.82
C PHE A 240 -13.64 13.01 -25.33
N ASP A 241 -14.20 12.04 -24.61
CA ASP A 241 -14.34 12.09 -23.16
C ASP A 241 -13.04 11.62 -22.49
N PRO A 242 -12.38 12.43 -21.64
CA PRO A 242 -11.19 11.99 -20.90
C PRO A 242 -11.39 10.70 -20.08
N PHE A 243 -12.62 10.35 -19.69
CA PHE A 243 -12.92 9.06 -19.04
C PHE A 243 -12.50 7.84 -19.85
N PHE A 244 -12.47 7.94 -21.19
CA PHE A 244 -11.99 6.87 -22.06
C PHE A 244 -10.61 6.39 -21.61
N TYR A 245 -9.68 7.32 -21.40
CA TYR A 245 -8.31 6.98 -21.05
C TYR A 245 -8.21 6.38 -19.65
N LEU A 246 -9.03 6.83 -18.68
CA LEU A 246 -9.07 6.25 -17.34
C LEU A 246 -9.65 4.83 -17.32
N LEU A 247 -10.69 4.58 -18.13
CA LEU A 247 -11.29 3.26 -18.29
C LEU A 247 -10.29 2.29 -18.90
N HIS A 248 -9.69 2.65 -20.04
CA HIS A 248 -8.72 1.80 -20.71
C HIS A 248 -7.43 1.64 -19.90
N CYS A 249 -7.04 2.64 -19.11
CA CYS A 249 -5.93 2.52 -18.17
C CYS A 249 -6.22 1.48 -17.07
N ASN A 250 -7.47 1.37 -16.60
CA ASN A 250 -7.88 0.33 -15.66
C ASN A 250 -7.95 -1.06 -16.31
N VAL A 251 -8.43 -1.14 -17.55
CA VAL A 251 -8.39 -2.38 -18.36
C VAL A 251 -6.95 -2.87 -18.54
N ASP A 252 -6.04 -1.95 -18.89
CA ASP A 252 -4.62 -2.24 -19.02
C ASP A 252 -3.97 -2.64 -17.68
N ARG A 253 -4.38 -2.01 -16.57
CA ARG A 253 -3.99 -2.41 -15.20
C ARG A 253 -4.34 -3.87 -14.92
N LEU A 254 -5.57 -4.28 -15.24
CA LEU A 254 -6.02 -5.66 -15.05
C LEU A 254 -5.23 -6.65 -15.91
N TRP A 255 -4.93 -6.28 -17.16
CA TRP A 255 -4.09 -7.11 -18.01
C TRP A 255 -2.66 -7.22 -17.48
N ALA A 256 -2.06 -6.11 -17.04
CA ALA A 256 -0.75 -6.11 -16.40
C ALA A 256 -0.74 -7.02 -15.16
N MET A 257 -1.74 -6.92 -14.28
CA MET A 257 -1.89 -7.80 -13.11
C MET A 257 -2.02 -9.28 -13.50
N TRP A 258 -2.77 -9.60 -14.56
CA TRP A 258 -2.90 -10.96 -15.07
C TRP A 258 -1.58 -11.50 -15.64
N GLN A 259 -0.82 -10.69 -16.38
CA GLN A 259 0.49 -11.09 -16.86
C GLN A 259 1.49 -11.32 -15.70
N MET A 260 1.41 -10.50 -14.64
CA MET A 260 2.20 -10.69 -13.41
C MET A 260 1.87 -12.01 -12.70
N ASP A 261 0.71 -12.62 -13.00
CA ASP A 261 0.24 -13.90 -12.46
C ASP A 261 0.74 -15.13 -13.22
N GLY A 262 1.81 -14.99 -14.01
CA GLY A 262 2.42 -16.08 -14.78
C GLY A 262 1.88 -16.24 -16.19
N HIS A 263 1.13 -15.26 -16.69
CA HIS A 263 0.53 -15.26 -18.03
C HIS A 263 1.24 -14.32 -19.02
N GLN A 264 2.50 -13.96 -18.77
CA GLN A 264 3.26 -13.04 -19.61
C GLN A 264 3.45 -13.51 -21.06
N ASN A 265 3.40 -14.82 -21.30
CA ASN A 265 3.63 -15.44 -22.61
C ASN A 265 2.34 -15.94 -23.28
N ASP A 266 1.17 -15.70 -22.69
CA ASP A 266 -0.08 -16.36 -23.10
C ASP A 266 -0.80 -15.66 -24.27
N PHE A 267 -0.20 -14.64 -24.86
CA PHE A 267 -0.80 -13.93 -26.00
C PHE A 267 -0.85 -14.84 -27.26
N PRO A 268 -2.01 -15.00 -27.93
CA PRO A 268 -2.16 -15.97 -29.02
C PRO A 268 -1.30 -15.66 -30.25
N ALA A 269 -0.46 -16.63 -30.64
CA ALA A 269 0.31 -16.57 -31.90
C ALA A 269 -0.49 -17.03 -33.14
N VAL A 270 -1.60 -17.74 -32.94
CA VAL A 270 -2.49 -18.27 -33.98
C VAL A 270 -3.93 -18.36 -33.45
N GLY A 271 -4.91 -18.58 -34.35
CA GLY A 271 -6.33 -18.70 -34.02
C GLY A 271 -7.03 -17.34 -33.91
N GLY A 272 -8.37 -17.30 -33.86
CA GLY A 272 -9.10 -16.03 -33.90
C GLY A 272 -8.98 -15.29 -35.24
N SER A 273 -9.19 -13.97 -35.21
CA SER A 273 -9.16 -13.09 -36.38
C SER A 273 -7.73 -12.86 -36.88
N SER A 274 -7.53 -12.89 -38.20
CA SER A 274 -6.27 -12.47 -38.82
C SER A 274 -5.95 -11.00 -38.51
N GLN A 275 -4.66 -10.62 -38.47
CA GLN A 275 -4.17 -9.28 -38.12
C GLN A 275 -4.24 -8.93 -36.62
N HIS A 276 -4.48 -9.93 -35.77
CA HIS A 276 -4.54 -9.80 -34.32
C HIS A 276 -3.61 -10.78 -33.58
N HIS A 277 -2.80 -11.56 -34.29
CA HIS A 277 -1.88 -12.51 -33.69
C HIS A 277 -0.66 -11.82 -33.09
N LEU A 278 0.07 -12.54 -32.25
CA LEU A 278 1.27 -12.09 -31.55
C LEU A 278 2.22 -11.25 -32.41
N ASN A 279 2.50 -11.68 -33.65
CA ASN A 279 3.47 -11.03 -34.53
C ASN A 279 2.85 -10.08 -35.58
N ASP A 280 1.53 -9.88 -35.54
CA ASP A 280 0.86 -8.98 -36.45
C ASP A 280 1.13 -7.52 -36.07
N ILE A 281 1.24 -6.67 -37.09
CA ILE A 281 1.52 -5.24 -36.95
C ILE A 281 0.26 -4.51 -36.46
N ILE A 282 0.44 -3.60 -35.51
CA ILE A 282 -0.63 -2.75 -34.99
C ILE A 282 -0.72 -1.48 -35.84
N TYR A 283 -1.84 -1.25 -36.52
CA TYR A 283 -2.09 0.00 -37.25
C TYR A 283 -2.57 1.11 -36.29
N PRO A 284 -2.01 2.35 -36.34
CA PRO A 284 -1.23 2.94 -37.43
C PRO A 284 0.31 2.84 -37.33
N TRP A 285 0.85 2.14 -36.34
CA TRP A 285 2.29 2.09 -36.06
C TRP A 285 3.04 1.04 -36.89
N THR A 286 3.05 1.28 -38.20
CA THR A 286 3.51 0.30 -39.21
C THR A 286 4.96 0.48 -39.63
N GLY A 287 5.68 1.47 -39.11
CA GLY A 287 7.04 1.81 -39.55
C GLY A 287 7.13 2.16 -41.05
N GLY A 288 6.03 2.58 -41.69
CA GLY A 288 5.97 2.83 -43.12
C GLY A 288 5.77 1.58 -43.99
N THR A 289 5.45 0.43 -43.39
CA THR A 289 5.14 -0.80 -44.12
C THR A 289 3.95 -0.55 -45.08
N PRO A 290 4.09 -0.84 -46.39
CA PRO A 290 3.06 -0.55 -47.37
C PRO A 290 1.84 -1.46 -47.20
N GLY A 291 0.68 -1.01 -47.70
CA GLY A 291 -0.55 -1.81 -47.72
C GLY A 291 -1.43 -1.67 -46.47
N TYR A 292 -1.08 -0.78 -45.55
CA TYR A 292 -1.91 -0.40 -44.42
C TYR A 292 -2.55 0.98 -44.63
N GLY A 293 -3.76 1.17 -44.12
CA GLY A 293 -4.45 2.46 -44.19
C GLY A 293 -5.84 2.42 -43.59
N THR A 294 -6.65 3.44 -43.88
CA THR A 294 -8.02 3.56 -43.37
C THR A 294 -9.03 3.86 -44.47
N ASN A 295 -10.19 3.20 -44.38
CA ASN A 295 -11.39 3.46 -45.17
C ASN A 295 -12.32 4.48 -44.47
N ALA A 296 -11.97 4.96 -43.28
CA ALA A 296 -12.81 5.89 -42.54
C ALA A 296 -12.82 7.26 -43.22
N SER A 297 -14.01 7.76 -43.54
CA SER A 297 -14.19 9.03 -44.24
C SER A 297 -13.60 10.24 -43.51
N ILE A 298 -13.48 10.18 -42.17
CA ILE A 298 -12.86 11.23 -41.36
C ILE A 298 -11.41 11.52 -41.76
N ALA A 299 -10.69 10.54 -42.34
CA ALA A 299 -9.31 10.69 -42.80
C ALA A 299 -9.13 11.79 -43.87
N SER A 300 -10.21 12.15 -44.58
CA SER A 300 -10.23 13.27 -45.54
C SER A 300 -10.21 14.65 -44.87
N ALA A 301 -10.73 14.76 -43.65
CA ALA A 301 -10.80 16.02 -42.89
C ALA A 301 -9.68 16.12 -41.85
N ILE A 302 -9.38 15.01 -41.17
CA ILE A 302 -8.26 14.85 -40.25
C ILE A 302 -7.39 13.74 -40.82
N PRO A 303 -6.26 14.04 -41.49
CA PRO A 303 -5.36 13.00 -41.98
C PRO A 303 -4.76 12.18 -40.84
N MET A 304 -4.48 10.89 -41.08
CA MET A 304 -3.73 10.05 -40.15
C MET A 304 -2.31 10.63 -39.93
N PRO A 305 -1.85 10.82 -38.69
CA PRO A 305 -0.49 11.27 -38.43
C PRO A 305 0.56 10.28 -38.95
N ASN A 306 1.73 10.80 -39.31
CA ASN A 306 2.83 9.97 -39.77
C ASN A 306 3.61 9.41 -38.56
N PHE A 307 3.45 8.11 -38.30
CA PHE A 307 4.15 7.39 -37.24
C PHE A 307 5.39 6.62 -37.70
N ASN A 308 5.87 6.82 -38.94
CA ASN A 308 6.95 6.00 -39.50
C ASN A 308 8.25 6.07 -38.67
N ALA A 309 8.53 7.21 -38.04
CA ALA A 309 9.71 7.39 -37.20
C ALA A 309 9.70 6.53 -35.92
N LEU A 310 8.54 6.03 -35.49
CA LEU A 310 8.41 5.14 -34.35
C LEU A 310 8.77 3.68 -34.68
N GLY A 311 8.97 3.35 -35.96
CA GLY A 311 9.21 1.98 -36.40
C GLY A 311 7.93 1.13 -36.42
N VAL A 312 8.12 -0.16 -36.66
CA VAL A 312 7.03 -1.16 -36.69
C VAL A 312 6.73 -1.59 -35.26
N ILE A 313 5.46 -1.56 -34.87
CA ILE A 313 4.99 -2.07 -33.58
C ILE A 313 4.06 -3.27 -33.82
N ARG A 314 4.33 -4.37 -33.12
CA ARG A 314 3.53 -5.60 -33.11
C ARG A 314 2.87 -5.81 -31.76
N ASN A 315 1.91 -6.72 -31.70
CA ASN A 315 1.29 -7.14 -30.44
C ASN A 315 2.33 -7.65 -29.43
N SER A 316 3.33 -8.42 -29.91
CA SER A 316 4.47 -8.90 -29.13
C SER A 316 5.24 -7.78 -28.41
N ASP A 317 5.38 -6.63 -29.05
CA ASP A 317 6.19 -5.51 -28.56
C ASP A 317 5.51 -4.78 -27.40
N THR A 318 4.24 -5.11 -27.12
CA THR A 318 3.43 -4.51 -26.04
C THR A 318 3.33 -5.38 -24.78
N LEU A 319 3.83 -6.62 -24.84
CA LEU A 319 3.69 -7.57 -23.73
C LEU A 319 4.54 -7.13 -22.53
N ASP A 320 5.80 -6.80 -22.78
CA ASP A 320 6.73 -6.28 -21.80
C ASP A 320 6.62 -4.75 -21.70
N PHE A 321 5.51 -4.29 -21.15
CA PHE A 321 5.22 -2.87 -21.01
C PHE A 321 6.23 -2.12 -20.12
N ARG A 322 6.92 -2.83 -19.23
CA ARG A 322 7.89 -2.25 -18.31
C ARG A 322 9.18 -1.87 -19.02
N ALA A 323 9.78 -2.80 -19.76
CA ALA A 323 10.96 -2.48 -20.55
C ALA A 323 10.64 -1.60 -21.76
N ALA A 324 9.53 -1.87 -22.44
CA ALA A 324 9.24 -1.20 -23.71
C ALA A 324 8.77 0.25 -23.52
N PHE A 325 7.98 0.53 -22.48
CA PHE A 325 7.25 1.80 -22.34
C PHE A 325 7.56 2.57 -21.06
N ASP A 326 8.42 2.01 -20.22
CA ASP A 326 8.89 2.65 -19.00
C ASP A 326 7.70 3.15 -18.11
N TYR A 327 6.63 2.35 -17.87
CA TYR A 327 5.62 2.59 -16.81
C TYR A 327 5.25 1.36 -15.94
N THR A 328 4.66 1.61 -14.76
CA THR A 328 4.02 0.58 -13.90
C THR A 328 2.74 1.10 -13.22
N TYR A 329 2.11 0.27 -12.39
CA TYR A 329 0.89 0.57 -11.63
C TYR A 329 1.13 0.56 -10.12
N ASP A 330 0.44 1.44 -9.40
CA ASP A 330 0.43 1.47 -7.92
C ASP A 330 -0.20 0.22 -7.27
N THR A 331 -0.90 -0.62 -8.05
CA THR A 331 -1.43 -1.91 -7.64
C THR A 331 -0.47 -3.07 -7.89
N ILE A 332 0.74 -2.84 -8.38
CA ILE A 332 1.75 -3.90 -8.53
C ILE A 332 2.95 -3.57 -7.64
N ALA A 333 3.02 -4.22 -6.48
CA ALA A 333 4.11 -4.05 -5.53
C ALA A 333 5.16 -5.17 -5.69
N ILE A 334 6.44 -4.80 -5.70
CA ILE A 334 7.56 -5.74 -5.66
C ILE A 334 8.31 -5.57 -4.34
N ILE A 335 8.45 -6.67 -3.61
CA ILE A 335 9.12 -6.68 -2.33
C ILE A 335 10.09 -7.86 -2.19
N GLY A 336 11.33 -7.54 -1.88
CA GLY A 336 12.35 -8.50 -1.49
C GLY A 336 12.38 -8.64 0.03
N ILE A 337 12.58 -9.85 0.50
CA ILE A 337 12.89 -10.16 1.88
C ILE A 337 14.32 -10.68 1.92
N ALA A 338 15.09 -10.07 2.79
CA ALA A 338 16.48 -10.37 3.01
C ALA A 338 16.65 -10.87 4.45
N ILE A 339 17.21 -12.06 4.62
CA ILE A 339 17.49 -12.62 5.94
C ILE A 339 18.97 -12.90 6.07
N ASP A 340 19.54 -12.37 7.13
CA ASP A 340 20.90 -12.66 7.55
C ASP A 340 21.05 -14.14 8.01
N ARG A 341 22.05 -14.89 7.53
CA ARG A 341 22.36 -16.27 7.98
C ARG A 341 23.57 -16.34 8.93
N THR A 342 23.97 -15.21 9.54
CA THR A 342 25.10 -15.18 10.48
C THR A 342 24.93 -16.15 11.66
N GLY A 343 26.05 -16.44 12.35
CA GLY A 343 26.05 -17.24 13.58
C GLY A 343 25.13 -16.72 14.69
N SER A 344 24.64 -15.48 14.62
CA SER A 344 23.64 -14.94 15.56
C SER A 344 22.25 -15.56 15.39
N MET A 345 21.98 -16.20 14.25
CA MET A 345 20.72 -16.89 14.01
C MET A 345 20.54 -18.14 14.88
N THR A 346 21.64 -18.77 15.34
CA THR A 346 21.60 -19.96 16.22
C THR A 346 21.16 -19.67 17.65
N GLY A 347 21.07 -18.40 18.03
CA GLY A 347 20.70 -17.98 19.37
C GLY A 347 21.18 -16.58 19.63
N LEU A 348 20.29 -15.75 20.16
CA LEU A 348 20.52 -14.74 21.20
C LEU A 348 19.19 -13.98 21.38
N THR A 349 18.70 -13.98 22.62
CA THR A 349 17.37 -13.57 23.14
C THR A 349 16.14 -14.47 22.88
N PRO A 350 15.77 -15.33 23.85
CA PRO A 350 14.46 -15.94 23.99
C PRO A 350 13.37 -14.89 24.20
N ASP A 351 12.29 -14.97 23.44
CA ASP A 351 11.01 -14.38 23.85
C ASP A 351 10.40 -15.22 25.00
N PRO A 352 10.00 -14.60 26.12
CA PRO A 352 9.36 -15.29 27.23
C PRO A 352 7.86 -15.54 27.04
N MET A 353 7.34 -16.16 25.97
CA MET A 353 5.93 -16.58 26.02
C MET A 353 5.44 -17.76 25.15
N VAL A 354 4.67 -18.62 25.84
CA VAL A 354 3.84 -19.79 25.47
C VAL A 354 4.52 -21.08 24.95
N ASN A 355 4.43 -22.09 25.82
CA ASN A 355 4.55 -23.55 25.67
C ASN A 355 5.70 -24.21 24.86
N ALA A 356 6.39 -25.11 25.60
CA ALA A 356 7.20 -26.26 25.17
C ALA A 356 8.62 -26.08 24.61
N ALA A 357 9.12 -24.89 24.30
CA ALA A 357 10.57 -24.66 24.14
C ALA A 357 10.95 -23.18 24.33
N PRO A 358 11.86 -22.81 25.25
CA PRO A 358 12.25 -21.41 25.50
C PRO A 358 13.22 -20.85 24.44
N ASP A 359 13.03 -21.14 23.15
CA ASP A 359 14.01 -20.82 22.12
C ASP A 359 13.35 -20.21 20.85
N VAL A 360 12.74 -19.02 20.94
CA VAL A 360 12.58 -18.21 19.72
C VAL A 360 13.92 -17.56 19.43
N THR A 361 14.80 -18.31 18.79
CA THR A 361 16.05 -17.80 18.23
C THR A 361 15.75 -16.76 17.14
N LYS A 362 16.72 -15.89 16.79
CA LYS A 362 16.62 -15.00 15.60
C LYS A 362 16.21 -15.78 14.33
N TRP A 363 16.58 -17.06 14.28
CA TRP A 363 16.14 -18.03 13.28
C TRP A 363 14.64 -18.33 13.27
N GLU A 364 14.06 -18.70 14.41
CA GLU A 364 12.61 -18.94 14.53
C GLU A 364 11.81 -17.66 14.27
N ALA A 365 12.33 -16.52 14.73
CA ALA A 365 11.82 -15.19 14.43
C ALA A 365 11.72 -14.91 12.92
N ALA A 366 12.81 -15.12 12.17
CA ALA A 366 12.82 -14.90 10.73
C ALA A 366 11.83 -15.81 9.99
N LYS A 367 11.76 -17.10 10.34
CA LYS A 367 10.76 -18.03 9.80
C LYS A 367 9.35 -17.49 9.98
N ARG A 368 9.02 -17.13 11.21
CA ARG A 368 7.70 -16.63 11.60
C ARG A 368 7.34 -15.38 10.82
N GLY A 369 8.21 -14.37 10.81
CA GLY A 369 7.96 -13.11 10.13
C GLY A 369 7.77 -13.26 8.63
N VAL A 370 8.47 -14.20 8.01
CA VAL A 370 8.21 -14.51 6.62
C VAL A 370 6.88 -15.24 6.42
N SER A 371 6.59 -16.25 7.22
CA SER A 371 5.27 -16.91 7.16
C SER A 371 4.15 -15.88 7.40
N ALA A 372 4.40 -14.87 8.25
CA ALA A 372 3.60 -13.66 8.39
C ALA A 372 3.42 -12.99 7.03
N PHE A 373 4.49 -12.42 6.51
CA PHE A 373 4.50 -11.73 5.23
C PHE A 373 3.81 -12.50 4.07
N LEU A 374 4.01 -13.82 3.96
CA LEU A 374 3.43 -14.64 2.89
C LEU A 374 1.92 -14.70 2.93
N GLN A 375 1.32 -15.12 4.05
CA GLN A 375 -0.15 -15.16 4.19
C GLN A 375 -0.78 -13.77 3.98
N ASP A 376 -0.07 -12.70 4.35
CA ASP A 376 -0.53 -11.35 4.09
C ASP A 376 -0.58 -11.07 2.58
N CYS A 377 0.48 -11.41 1.84
CA CYS A 377 0.50 -11.32 0.38
C CYS A 377 -0.58 -12.17 -0.28
N GLU A 378 -0.85 -13.38 0.21
CA GLU A 378 -1.92 -14.23 -0.35
C GLU A 378 -3.29 -13.58 -0.16
N THR A 379 -3.52 -12.99 1.01
CA THR A 379 -4.78 -12.30 1.30
C THR A 379 -4.94 -11.06 0.41
N ILE A 380 -3.88 -10.28 0.24
CA ILE A 380 -3.85 -9.11 -0.64
C ILE A 380 -4.10 -9.52 -2.10
N GLN A 381 -3.46 -10.58 -2.58
CA GLN A 381 -3.69 -11.10 -3.92
C GLN A 381 -5.13 -11.59 -4.10
N HIS A 382 -5.63 -12.42 -3.18
CA HIS A 382 -7.01 -12.89 -3.18
C HIS A 382 -8.03 -11.75 -3.07
N SER A 383 -7.62 -10.58 -2.59
CA SER A 383 -8.50 -9.42 -2.55
C SER A 383 -8.82 -8.90 -3.96
N GLY A 384 -7.93 -9.10 -4.94
CA GLY A 384 -8.01 -8.49 -6.27
C GLY A 384 -7.69 -7.00 -6.29
N ALA A 385 -7.34 -6.39 -5.16
CA ALA A 385 -7.06 -4.96 -5.05
C ALA A 385 -5.62 -4.60 -5.47
N ILE A 386 -4.66 -5.47 -5.13
CA ILE A 386 -3.22 -5.25 -5.31
C ILE A 386 -2.58 -6.60 -5.60
N TYR A 387 -1.64 -6.62 -6.54
CA TYR A 387 -0.82 -7.76 -6.88
C TYR A 387 0.56 -7.55 -6.25
N VAL A 388 1.01 -8.50 -5.43
CA VAL A 388 2.29 -8.41 -4.72
C VAL A 388 3.20 -9.52 -5.22
N MET A 389 4.39 -9.15 -5.68
CA MET A 389 5.48 -10.06 -5.98
C MET A 389 6.47 -10.04 -4.83
N ALA A 390 6.71 -11.20 -4.24
CA ALA A 390 7.57 -11.32 -3.08
C ALA A 390 8.62 -12.41 -3.22
N GLY A 391 9.85 -12.11 -2.82
CA GLY A 391 10.94 -13.07 -2.89
C GLY A 391 11.92 -12.95 -1.77
N ILE A 392 12.61 -14.05 -1.50
CA ILE A 392 13.31 -14.24 -0.23
C ILE A 392 14.70 -14.77 -0.51
N LYS A 393 15.69 -14.04 -0.01
CA LYS A 393 17.10 -14.40 -0.12
C LYS A 393 17.71 -14.42 1.26
N THR A 394 18.65 -15.34 1.45
CA THR A 394 19.48 -15.37 2.65
C THR A 394 20.94 -15.34 2.26
N PHE A 395 21.78 -14.82 3.14
CA PHE A 395 23.18 -14.59 2.82
C PHE A 395 24.11 -15.27 3.80
N ARG A 396 25.16 -15.90 3.27
CA ARG A 396 26.27 -16.47 4.04
C ARG A 396 27.56 -16.31 3.26
N SER A 397 28.66 -16.01 3.95
CA SER A 397 30.01 -16.17 3.40
C SER A 397 30.41 -17.65 3.40
N LEU A 398 30.51 -18.26 2.22
CA LEU A 398 31.00 -19.65 2.07
C LEU A 398 32.52 -19.67 1.91
N PHE A 399 33.07 -18.93 0.94
CA PHE A 399 34.47 -18.50 0.79
C PHE A 399 34.49 -17.45 -0.35
N GLY A 400 35.19 -16.33 -0.18
CA GLY A 400 35.32 -15.29 -1.23
C GLY A 400 34.03 -14.54 -1.59
N ASN A 401 33.20 -14.18 -0.60
CA ASN A 401 31.92 -13.48 -0.75
C ASN A 401 30.86 -14.20 -1.63
N ASN A 402 30.97 -15.51 -1.83
CA ASN A 402 29.97 -16.28 -2.59
C ASN A 402 28.70 -16.58 -1.77
N PHE A 403 27.53 -16.27 -2.35
CA PHE A 403 26.20 -16.44 -1.76
C PHE A 403 25.51 -17.75 -2.16
N SER A 404 24.65 -18.29 -1.29
CA SER A 404 23.75 -19.40 -1.63
C SER A 404 22.29 -18.96 -1.53
N THR A 405 21.53 -19.12 -2.60
CA THR A 405 20.06 -18.98 -2.57
C THR A 405 19.43 -20.22 -1.93
N LEU A 406 18.31 -20.01 -1.22
CA LEU A 406 17.59 -21.09 -0.55
C LEU A 406 16.43 -21.68 -1.33
N PHE A 407 15.89 -20.90 -2.26
CA PHE A 407 14.83 -21.32 -3.15
C PHE A 407 15.48 -21.59 -4.50
N ALA A 408 15.41 -22.83 -4.98
CA ALA A 408 16.02 -23.22 -6.25
C ALA A 408 15.02 -23.00 -7.41
N ALA A 409 15.20 -21.93 -8.19
CA ALA A 409 14.74 -21.72 -9.58
C ALA A 409 14.98 -20.25 -9.99
N PRO A 410 15.10 -19.92 -11.31
CA PRO A 410 15.53 -18.59 -11.73
C PRO A 410 14.42 -17.54 -11.52
N GLY A 411 14.73 -16.47 -10.76
CA GLY A 411 13.79 -15.37 -10.40
C GLY A 411 13.50 -15.19 -8.89
N TYR A 412 14.30 -15.84 -8.03
CA TYR A 412 14.20 -16.02 -6.57
C TYR A 412 13.10 -15.29 -5.76
N GLY A 413 12.03 -16.05 -5.53
CA GLY A 413 10.90 -15.82 -4.65
C GLY A 413 9.88 -16.93 -4.86
N LEU A 414 8.90 -17.09 -3.97
CA LEU A 414 7.78 -17.99 -4.24
C LEU A 414 6.99 -17.39 -5.42
N VAL A 415 7.24 -17.85 -6.64
CA VAL A 415 6.30 -17.67 -7.74
C VAL A 415 5.13 -18.57 -7.42
N LYS A 416 3.94 -17.97 -7.32
CA LYS A 416 2.66 -18.66 -7.18
C LYS A 416 2.66 -19.93 -8.05
N THR A 417 2.59 -21.10 -7.41
CA THR A 417 2.40 -22.37 -8.14
C THR A 417 0.90 -22.65 -8.18
N GLY A 418 0.25 -22.34 -9.30
CA GLY A 418 -1.21 -22.42 -9.38
C GLY A 418 -1.86 -21.21 -8.69
N THR A 419 -2.71 -21.40 -7.69
CA THR A 419 -3.42 -20.32 -6.97
C THR A 419 -2.81 -19.91 -5.62
N ASN A 420 -1.80 -20.62 -5.12
CA ASN A 420 -1.28 -20.44 -3.76
C ASN A 420 0.23 -20.27 -3.73
N TYR A 421 0.72 -19.57 -2.70
CA TYR A 421 2.12 -19.60 -2.32
C TYR A 421 2.36 -20.83 -1.41
N SER A 422 3.47 -21.54 -1.60
CA SER A 422 3.76 -22.76 -0.83
C SER A 422 4.46 -22.43 0.50
N GLN A 423 3.68 -22.06 1.51
CA GLN A 423 4.17 -21.85 2.89
C GLN A 423 4.95 -23.07 3.43
N GLY A 424 4.43 -24.29 3.24
CA GLY A 424 5.08 -25.50 3.76
C GLY A 424 6.44 -25.80 3.12
N THR A 425 6.60 -25.52 1.82
CA THR A 425 7.90 -25.62 1.12
C THR A 425 8.86 -24.56 1.64
N PHE A 426 8.38 -23.35 1.88
CA PHE A 426 9.16 -22.28 2.48
C PHE A 426 9.67 -22.67 3.87
N GLU A 427 8.78 -23.06 4.76
CA GLU A 427 9.11 -23.44 6.14
C GLU A 427 10.11 -24.61 6.17
N SER A 428 9.97 -25.57 5.25
CA SER A 428 10.89 -26.71 5.12
C SER A 428 12.29 -26.29 4.65
N ASN A 429 12.37 -25.46 3.60
CA ASN A 429 13.65 -24.98 3.07
C ASN A 429 14.38 -24.10 4.06
N ILE A 430 13.64 -23.26 4.79
CA ILE A 430 14.21 -22.49 5.88
C ILE A 430 14.69 -23.47 6.96
N ALA A 431 13.83 -24.31 7.55
CA ALA A 431 14.20 -25.19 8.66
C ALA A 431 15.44 -26.10 8.42
N ALA A 432 15.79 -26.42 7.17
CA ALA A 432 16.99 -27.19 6.81
C ALA A 432 18.32 -26.42 6.96
N ILE A 433 18.30 -25.12 7.27
CA ILE A 433 19.49 -24.27 7.34
C ILE A 433 20.19 -24.37 8.69
N THR A 434 21.51 -24.54 8.64
CA THR A 434 22.39 -24.36 9.81
C THR A 434 22.99 -22.94 9.81
N PRO A 435 22.88 -22.17 10.91
CA PRO A 435 23.53 -20.87 11.07
C PRO A 435 25.07 -20.92 11.09
N GLY A 436 25.73 -19.79 10.77
CA GLY A 436 27.18 -19.60 11.00
C GLY A 436 27.88 -18.60 10.05
N GLY A 437 28.92 -17.91 10.56
CA GLY A 437 29.74 -16.97 9.81
C GLY A 437 29.23 -15.52 9.88
N GLY A 438 29.95 -14.59 9.24
CA GLY A 438 29.53 -13.20 9.07
C GLY A 438 28.77 -12.95 7.75
N THR A 439 27.99 -11.87 7.69
CA THR A 439 27.21 -11.49 6.50
C THR A 439 27.85 -10.30 5.80
N PRO A 440 28.16 -10.41 4.49
CA PRO A 440 28.68 -9.27 3.75
C PRO A 440 27.55 -8.35 3.29
N LEU A 441 27.08 -7.48 4.20
CA LEU A 441 25.85 -6.69 4.01
C LEU A 441 25.86 -5.83 2.74
N ALA A 442 26.99 -5.22 2.37
CA ALA A 442 27.07 -4.41 1.16
C ALA A 442 26.91 -5.27 -0.11
N ASP A 443 27.66 -6.38 -0.16
CA ASP A 443 27.61 -7.31 -1.29
C ASP A 443 26.21 -7.96 -1.38
N ALA A 444 25.62 -8.31 -0.24
CA ALA A 444 24.27 -8.87 -0.10
C ALA A 444 23.18 -7.90 -0.56
N LEU A 445 23.27 -6.62 -0.16
CA LEU A 445 22.33 -5.60 -0.58
C LEU A 445 22.42 -5.36 -2.09
N SER A 446 23.63 -5.30 -2.65
CA SER A 446 23.83 -5.15 -4.10
C SER A 446 23.26 -6.35 -4.86
N ASP A 447 23.51 -7.56 -4.35
CA ASP A 447 23.01 -8.80 -4.91
C ASP A 447 21.47 -8.86 -4.87
N ILE A 448 20.80 -8.58 -3.73
CA ILE A 448 19.33 -8.48 -3.71
C ILE A 448 18.84 -7.33 -4.58
N HIS A 449 19.46 -6.16 -4.62
CA HIS A 449 18.98 -5.10 -5.49
C HIS A 449 18.97 -5.54 -6.97
N ASN A 450 20.00 -6.28 -7.39
CA ASN A 450 20.15 -6.80 -8.74
C ASN A 450 19.31 -8.06 -9.02
N THR A 451 18.79 -8.74 -7.98
CA THR A 451 18.06 -10.02 -8.13
C THR A 451 16.74 -10.08 -7.37
N ILE A 452 16.27 -8.97 -6.80
CA ILE A 452 14.94 -8.85 -6.19
C ILE A 452 13.93 -9.33 -7.22
N VAL A 453 12.88 -10.04 -6.79
CA VAL A 453 11.95 -10.75 -7.68
C VAL A 453 11.78 -10.00 -8.98
N GLU A 454 12.43 -10.54 -10.00
CA GLU A 454 12.34 -9.98 -11.32
C GLU A 454 10.90 -10.21 -11.73
N PRO A 455 10.18 -9.16 -12.16
CA PRO A 455 8.87 -9.39 -12.76
C PRO A 455 9.04 -10.42 -13.89
N PRO A 456 7.97 -11.09 -14.34
CA PRO A 456 8.03 -12.02 -15.46
C PRO A 456 8.51 -11.40 -16.80
N PHE A 457 8.90 -10.12 -16.77
CA PHE A 457 9.31 -9.26 -17.85
C PHE A 457 10.79 -8.87 -17.69
N ALA A 458 11.51 -8.76 -18.80
CA ALA A 458 12.89 -8.32 -18.79
C ALA A 458 12.96 -6.80 -18.60
N GLY A 459 14.11 -6.29 -18.18
CA GLY A 459 14.33 -4.84 -18.04
C GLY A 459 13.65 -4.28 -16.81
N ASN A 460 14.47 -3.66 -15.96
CA ASN A 460 14.07 -3.23 -14.63
C ASN A 460 13.71 -1.75 -14.59
N PRO A 461 12.81 -1.20 -15.42
CA PRO A 461 12.52 0.24 -15.50
C PRO A 461 13.64 1.26 -15.18
N SER A 462 13.34 2.54 -15.00
CA SER A 462 14.31 3.48 -14.37
C SER A 462 13.84 4.02 -13.01
N ASP A 463 12.60 3.77 -12.60
CA ASP A 463 12.01 4.23 -11.33
C ASP A 463 10.88 3.35 -10.78
N GLU A 464 10.76 2.10 -11.25
CA GLU A 464 9.94 1.12 -10.53
C GLU A 464 10.37 1.09 -9.07
N GLN A 465 9.40 1.37 -8.20
CA GLN A 465 9.63 1.44 -6.77
C GLN A 465 9.60 0.04 -6.18
N ARG A 466 10.73 -0.34 -5.62
CA ARG A 466 10.98 -1.64 -5.00
C ARG A 466 11.03 -1.48 -3.50
N TYR A 467 10.71 -2.54 -2.78
CA TYR A 467 10.78 -2.56 -1.32
C TYR A 467 11.68 -3.71 -0.89
N ILE A 468 12.55 -3.49 0.10
CA ILE A 468 13.36 -4.56 0.70
C ILE A 468 13.09 -4.55 2.19
N ALA A 469 12.60 -5.65 2.74
CA ALA A 469 12.58 -5.89 4.18
C ALA A 469 13.81 -6.71 4.56
N PHE A 470 14.73 -6.10 5.30
CA PHE A 470 16.01 -6.70 5.70
C PHE A 470 16.02 -6.99 7.19
N LEU A 471 16.07 -8.27 7.54
CA LEU A 471 16.26 -8.73 8.91
C LEU A 471 17.72 -9.07 9.14
N THR A 472 18.41 -8.23 9.91
CA THR A 472 19.82 -8.39 10.29
C THR A 472 20.08 -7.66 11.59
N ASP A 473 20.98 -8.19 12.41
CA ASP A 473 21.39 -7.53 13.65
C ASP A 473 22.58 -6.57 13.49
N GLY A 474 23.25 -6.61 12.33
CA GLY A 474 24.42 -5.78 12.04
C GLY A 474 25.68 -6.11 12.86
N ILE A 475 25.68 -7.14 13.72
CA ILE A 475 26.76 -7.38 14.69
C ILE A 475 27.91 -8.22 14.13
N LEU A 476 27.78 -8.90 13.00
CA LEU A 476 28.88 -9.66 12.38
C LEU A 476 28.97 -9.46 10.87
N THR A 477 29.27 -8.22 10.45
CA THR A 477 29.48 -7.89 9.04
C THR A 477 30.86 -8.34 8.56
N THR A 478 30.93 -8.85 7.33
CA THR A 478 32.19 -9.26 6.66
C THR A 478 32.22 -8.70 5.24
N GLY A 479 33.23 -9.05 4.42
CA GLY A 479 33.28 -8.63 3.03
C GLY A 479 33.40 -7.11 2.85
N SER A 480 32.77 -6.58 1.80
CA SER A 480 32.83 -5.15 1.50
C SER A 480 32.15 -4.31 2.59
N PRO A 481 32.77 -3.21 3.06
CA PRO A 481 32.14 -2.32 4.03
C PRO A 481 30.93 -1.61 3.43
N MET A 482 29.95 -1.22 4.26
CA MET A 482 28.74 -0.51 3.80
C MET A 482 29.04 0.81 3.05
N ASN A 483 30.16 1.47 3.35
CA ASN A 483 30.59 2.68 2.67
C ASN A 483 31.10 2.44 1.23
N SER A 484 31.28 1.18 0.81
CA SER A 484 31.57 0.84 -0.59
C SER A 484 30.42 1.14 -1.53
N ILE A 485 29.20 1.27 -0.99
CA ILE A 485 28.00 1.68 -1.73
C ILE A 485 27.67 3.12 -1.30
N PRO A 486 27.71 4.11 -2.21
CA PRO A 486 27.27 5.47 -1.91
C PRO A 486 25.80 5.53 -1.46
N ASN A 487 25.45 6.49 -0.62
CA ASN A 487 24.05 6.71 -0.24
C ASN A 487 23.22 7.11 -1.47
N GLY A 488 21.98 6.63 -1.55
CA GLY A 488 21.11 6.81 -2.71
C GLY A 488 21.49 5.98 -3.95
N SER A 489 22.48 5.07 -3.87
CA SER A 489 22.81 4.16 -5.00
C SER A 489 21.62 3.33 -5.47
N PHE A 490 20.67 3.05 -4.57
CA PHE A 490 19.41 2.36 -4.84
C PHE A 490 18.23 3.31 -4.67
N ASN A 491 18.27 4.49 -5.30
CA ASN A 491 17.25 5.57 -5.21
C ASN A 491 15.81 5.15 -5.58
N ARG A 492 15.61 3.94 -6.09
CA ARG A 492 14.32 3.35 -6.45
C ARG A 492 13.83 2.29 -5.47
N THR A 493 14.71 1.84 -4.59
CA THR A 493 14.41 0.77 -3.64
C THR A 493 14.30 1.37 -2.25
N ALA A 494 13.11 1.36 -1.68
CA ALA A 494 12.94 1.65 -0.27
C ALA A 494 13.39 0.45 0.56
N ILE A 495 14.32 0.68 1.47
CA ILE A 495 14.87 -0.37 2.33
C ILE A 495 14.29 -0.18 3.72
N PHE A 496 13.72 -1.23 4.27
CA PHE A 496 13.33 -1.37 5.67
C PHE A 496 14.33 -2.32 6.32
N ALA A 497 14.85 -1.93 7.49
CA ALA A 497 15.84 -2.72 8.21
C ALA A 497 15.34 -2.97 9.63
N MET A 498 15.37 -4.22 10.09
CA MET A 498 15.08 -4.57 11.48
C MET A 498 16.26 -5.28 12.12
N GLY A 499 16.71 -4.73 13.26
CA GLY A 499 17.59 -5.40 14.21
C GLY A 499 16.78 -6.19 15.22
N PHE A 500 17.11 -7.47 15.40
CA PHE A 500 16.47 -8.31 16.41
C PHE A 500 17.43 -8.69 17.54
N GLY A 501 16.99 -8.51 18.78
CA GLY A 501 17.68 -8.85 20.02
C GLY A 501 17.62 -7.73 21.06
N THR A 502 18.35 -7.83 22.17
CA THR A 502 18.47 -6.71 23.12
C THR A 502 19.18 -5.52 22.49
N GLY A 503 19.19 -4.36 23.15
CA GLY A 503 19.98 -3.21 22.70
C GLY A 503 21.48 -3.50 22.53
N ALA A 504 22.03 -4.55 23.16
CA ALA A 504 23.42 -4.98 22.95
C ALA A 504 23.61 -5.89 21.73
N ASP A 505 22.53 -6.43 21.19
CA ASP A 505 22.53 -7.37 20.07
C ASP A 505 22.36 -6.68 18.71
N VAL A 506 22.15 -5.36 18.65
CA VAL A 506 21.84 -4.61 17.42
C VAL A 506 22.83 -3.49 17.16
N ASP A 507 23.39 -3.44 15.94
CA ASP A 507 24.15 -2.30 15.44
C ASP A 507 23.26 -1.37 14.61
N TYR A 508 22.72 -0.35 15.27
CA TYR A 508 21.83 0.62 14.63
C TYR A 508 22.51 1.53 13.60
N GLY A 509 23.80 1.82 13.76
CA GLY A 509 24.56 2.61 12.79
C GLY A 509 24.66 1.90 11.45
N THR A 510 24.89 0.58 11.49
CA THR A 510 24.87 -0.28 10.31
C THR A 510 23.48 -0.33 9.66
N LEU A 511 22.39 -0.44 10.43
CA LEU A 511 21.03 -0.41 9.88
C LEU A 511 20.70 0.93 9.21
N ALA A 512 21.10 2.05 9.82
CA ALA A 512 20.91 3.38 9.24
C ALA A 512 21.69 3.55 7.92
N SER A 513 22.94 3.07 7.87
CA SER A 513 23.73 3.07 6.63
C SER A 513 23.07 2.21 5.55
N LEU A 514 22.50 1.05 5.90
CA LEU A 514 21.75 0.17 4.99
C LEU A 514 20.55 0.90 4.38
N VAL A 515 19.71 1.52 5.21
CA VAL A 515 18.53 2.28 4.75
C VAL A 515 18.92 3.46 3.87
N ALA A 516 20.00 4.18 4.21
CA ALA A 516 20.48 5.33 3.45
C ALA A 516 20.98 5.00 2.04
N LYS A 517 21.23 3.71 1.72
CA LYS A 517 21.54 3.29 0.35
C LYS A 517 20.32 3.34 -0.56
N GLY A 518 19.14 3.20 0.02
CA GLY A 518 17.85 3.19 -0.66
C GLY A 518 17.20 4.57 -0.78
N LYS A 519 15.94 4.55 -1.20
CA LYS A 519 15.03 5.70 -1.17
C LYS A 519 14.57 5.96 0.26
N THR A 520 14.76 7.19 0.73
CA THR A 520 14.15 7.68 1.98
C THR A 520 12.66 7.90 1.79
N LEU A 521 11.87 7.33 2.69
CA LEU A 521 10.42 7.49 2.74
C LEU A 521 10.06 8.43 3.91
N PRO A 522 8.87 9.08 3.89
CA PRO A 522 8.47 10.04 4.92
C PRO A 522 8.12 9.39 6.28
N PHE A 523 8.52 8.14 6.48
CA PHE A 523 8.16 7.33 7.62
C PHE A 523 9.28 6.40 8.04
N ASN A 524 9.14 5.81 9.24
CA ASN A 524 10.18 4.99 9.83
C ASN A 524 10.54 3.78 8.95
N GLN A 525 11.85 3.63 8.70
CA GLN A 525 12.43 2.52 7.92
C GLN A 525 13.37 1.64 8.78
N ILE A 526 13.64 2.02 10.03
CA ILE A 526 14.54 1.30 10.94
C ILE A 526 13.71 0.78 12.12
N PHE A 527 13.74 -0.52 12.33
CA PHE A 527 12.95 -1.20 13.35
C PHE A 527 13.85 -1.90 14.36
N HIS A 528 13.38 -1.96 15.60
CA HIS A 528 13.98 -2.75 16.66
C HIS A 528 12.99 -3.81 17.11
N GLY A 529 13.46 -5.04 17.23
CA GLY A 529 12.65 -6.16 17.67
C GLY A 529 13.27 -6.93 18.82
N GLU A 530 12.52 -7.15 19.89
CA GLU A 530 12.97 -7.96 21.05
C GLU A 530 12.11 -9.20 21.30
N ASN A 531 10.98 -9.32 20.59
CA ASN A 531 10.02 -10.41 20.79
C ASN A 531 9.30 -10.74 19.49
N ALA A 532 8.60 -11.88 19.47
CA ALA A 532 8.02 -12.41 18.25
C ALA A 532 7.02 -11.44 17.57
N GLY A 533 6.28 -10.67 18.36
CA GLY A 533 5.30 -9.73 17.84
C GLY A 533 5.91 -8.51 17.11
N THR A 534 7.14 -8.11 17.46
CA THR A 534 7.85 -7.03 16.73
C THR A 534 8.22 -7.41 15.31
N ILE A 535 8.54 -8.69 15.08
CA ILE A 535 8.92 -9.20 13.76
C ILE A 535 7.70 -9.23 12.85
N ASP A 536 6.59 -9.77 13.34
CA ASP A 536 5.34 -9.80 12.59
C ASP A 536 4.92 -8.39 12.19
N LYS A 537 5.00 -7.45 13.14
CA LYS A 537 4.71 -6.04 12.91
C LYS A 537 5.65 -5.43 11.86
N PHE A 538 6.95 -5.71 11.92
CA PHE A 538 7.91 -5.23 10.93
C PHE A 538 7.55 -5.65 9.50
N TYR A 539 7.19 -6.92 9.29
CA TYR A 539 6.82 -7.41 7.96
C TYR A 539 5.45 -6.90 7.50
N SER A 540 4.44 -6.88 8.38
CA SER A 540 3.12 -6.35 8.06
C SER A 540 3.16 -4.84 7.79
N ASP A 541 3.94 -4.06 8.55
CA ASP A 541 4.18 -2.63 8.30
C ASP A 541 4.91 -2.44 6.97
N SER A 542 6.01 -3.17 6.74
CA SER A 542 6.77 -3.09 5.48
C SER A 542 5.89 -3.40 4.26
N LEU A 543 5.05 -4.43 4.37
CA LEU A 543 4.05 -4.74 3.34
C LEU A 543 3.05 -3.61 3.16
N ALA A 544 2.38 -3.20 4.24
CA ALA A 544 1.36 -2.15 4.22
C ALA A 544 1.89 -0.89 3.53
N ARG A 545 3.13 -0.49 3.84
CA ARG A 545 3.80 0.63 3.17
C ARG A 545 4.11 0.37 1.70
N ALA A 546 4.53 -0.85 1.34
CA ALA A 546 4.75 -1.22 -0.05
C ALA A 546 3.48 -1.14 -0.91
N ILE A 547 2.32 -1.40 -0.31
CA ILE A 547 1.02 -1.41 -0.99
C ILE A 547 0.20 -0.12 -0.77
N GLY A 548 0.79 0.91 -0.16
CA GLY A 548 0.20 2.24 -0.01
C GLY A 548 -0.84 2.39 1.11
N PHE A 549 -0.80 1.54 2.13
CA PHE A 549 -1.63 1.63 3.33
C PHE A 549 -0.87 2.33 4.48
N THR A 550 -1.61 3.07 5.31
CA THR A 550 -1.13 3.79 6.50
C THR A 550 -1.71 3.21 7.78
N ASN A 551 -1.00 3.31 8.90
CA ASN A 551 -1.44 2.75 10.18
C ASN A 551 -2.67 3.52 10.70
N VAL A 552 -3.65 2.78 11.24
CA VAL A 552 -4.84 3.33 11.92
C VAL A 552 -4.78 3.02 13.41
N LEU A 553 -4.49 1.76 13.73
CA LEU A 553 -4.47 1.23 15.09
C LEU A 553 -3.55 0.03 15.14
N ASP A 554 -2.55 0.02 16.02
CA ASP A 554 -1.52 -1.03 16.05
C ASP A 554 -1.09 -1.53 17.47
N PRO A 555 -2.05 -1.91 18.35
CA PRO A 555 -1.82 -2.23 19.77
C PRO A 555 -1.33 -3.67 20.01
N VAL A 556 -0.95 -3.93 21.26
CA VAL A 556 -0.73 -5.26 21.81
C VAL A 556 -1.74 -5.55 22.90
N LEU A 557 -2.31 -6.75 22.86
CA LEU A 557 -3.29 -7.21 23.83
C LEU A 557 -2.72 -8.38 24.64
N GLU A 558 -3.08 -8.47 25.92
CA GLU A 558 -2.82 -9.61 26.80
C GLU A 558 -4.16 -10.15 27.30
N LEU A 559 -4.54 -11.38 26.91
CA LEU A 559 -5.77 -12.04 27.32
C LEU A 559 -5.47 -13.30 28.15
N PHE A 560 -6.22 -13.50 29.24
CA PHE A 560 -6.28 -14.81 29.89
C PHE A 560 -7.23 -15.75 29.13
N PRO A 561 -7.10 -17.06 29.32
CA PRO A 561 -8.08 -18.01 28.82
C PRO A 561 -9.50 -17.61 29.25
N GLU A 562 -10.44 -17.80 28.33
CA GLU A 562 -11.86 -17.45 28.45
C GLU A 562 -12.18 -15.95 28.33
N GLU A 563 -11.19 -15.08 28.16
CA GLU A 563 -11.41 -13.65 27.95
C GLU A 563 -11.64 -13.29 26.48
N HIS A 564 -12.36 -12.20 26.27
CA HIS A 564 -12.47 -11.48 25.01
C HIS A 564 -12.27 -9.98 25.20
N THR A 565 -11.97 -9.27 24.11
CA THR A 565 -11.84 -7.81 24.09
C THR A 565 -12.29 -7.24 22.76
N HIS A 566 -12.67 -5.96 22.76
CA HIS A 566 -13.20 -5.25 21.60
C HIS A 566 -12.25 -4.10 21.24
N LEU A 567 -11.81 -4.05 19.99
CA LEU A 567 -11.00 -2.98 19.44
C LEU A 567 -11.83 -2.17 18.45
N ASP A 568 -12.07 -0.91 18.81
CA ASP A 568 -12.82 0.01 17.98
C ASP A 568 -11.90 0.84 17.08
N PHE A 569 -12.30 1.07 15.83
CA PHE A 569 -11.57 1.92 14.89
C PHE A 569 -12.53 2.63 13.92
N SER A 570 -12.16 3.82 13.43
CA SER A 570 -13.03 4.63 12.56
C SER A 570 -12.61 4.56 11.10
N VAL A 571 -13.59 4.33 10.23
CA VAL A 571 -13.50 4.52 8.77
C VAL A 571 -14.04 5.91 8.43
N THR A 572 -13.24 6.67 7.68
CA THR A 572 -13.41 8.13 7.48
C THR A 572 -13.62 8.50 6.02
N SER A 573 -13.84 7.51 5.16
CA SER A 573 -14.33 7.76 3.81
C SER A 573 -14.98 6.50 3.24
N ALA A 574 -15.93 6.74 2.35
CA ALA A 574 -16.43 5.75 1.41
C ALA A 574 -15.33 5.14 0.51
N ASP A 575 -14.20 5.83 0.34
CA ASP A 575 -13.07 5.41 -0.48
C ASP A 575 -12.05 4.54 0.28
N ASP A 576 -12.24 4.36 1.59
CA ASP A 576 -11.28 3.63 2.41
C ASP A 576 -11.25 2.15 2.02
N ALA A 577 -10.05 1.59 1.90
CA ALA A 577 -9.82 0.15 1.99
C ALA A 577 -9.11 -0.14 3.31
N ILE A 578 -9.43 -1.26 3.95
CA ILE A 578 -8.91 -1.61 5.29
C ILE A 578 -8.10 -2.89 5.16
N PHE A 579 -6.93 -2.91 5.77
CA PHE A 579 -6.07 -4.09 5.87
C PHE A 579 -5.86 -4.39 7.35
N ILE A 580 -6.25 -5.58 7.80
CA ILE A 580 -6.18 -6.00 9.20
C ILE A 580 -5.26 -7.22 9.30
N THR A 581 -4.33 -7.18 10.24
CA THR A 581 -3.54 -8.34 10.66
C THR A 581 -3.70 -8.52 12.17
N ALA A 582 -4.03 -9.72 12.64
CA ALA A 582 -4.05 -10.07 14.05
C ALA A 582 -3.28 -11.38 14.25
N GLN A 583 -2.29 -11.37 15.14
CA GLN A 583 -1.28 -12.43 15.24
C GLN A 583 -0.96 -12.70 16.71
N GLY A 584 -1.29 -13.89 17.21
CA GLY A 584 -0.90 -14.34 18.55
C GLY A 584 0.61 -14.52 18.67
N ILE A 585 1.21 -14.19 19.82
CA ILE A 585 2.64 -14.41 20.07
C ILE A 585 2.99 -15.91 20.05
N ASP A 586 2.04 -16.80 20.31
CA ASP A 586 2.13 -18.19 19.85
C ASP A 586 1.34 -18.34 18.55
N PHE A 587 2.04 -18.29 17.41
CA PHE A 587 1.41 -18.32 16.10
C PHE A 587 0.78 -19.68 15.76
N GLN A 588 1.16 -20.76 16.47
CA GLN A 588 0.57 -22.08 16.30
C GLN A 588 -0.67 -22.30 17.18
N ASP A 589 -0.91 -21.42 18.15
CA ASP A 589 -2.06 -21.55 19.05
C ASP A 589 -3.38 -21.38 18.29
N SER A 590 -4.13 -22.46 18.13
CA SER A 590 -5.42 -22.44 17.42
C SER A 590 -6.59 -21.91 18.27
N ASN A 591 -6.36 -21.48 19.52
CA ASN A 591 -7.41 -21.10 20.46
C ASN A 591 -7.85 -19.63 20.36
N TRP A 592 -7.41 -18.91 19.34
CA TRP A 592 -7.86 -17.55 19.06
C TRP A 592 -9.09 -17.53 18.16
N SER A 593 -10.09 -16.74 18.53
CA SER A 593 -11.32 -16.50 17.78
C SER A 593 -11.47 -15.01 17.49
N PHE A 594 -12.03 -14.68 16.33
CA PHE A 594 -12.14 -13.30 15.84
C PHE A 594 -13.54 -13.06 15.28
N MET A 595 -14.10 -11.88 15.56
CA MET A 595 -15.34 -11.41 14.95
C MET A 595 -15.18 -9.94 14.53
N LEU A 596 -15.72 -9.58 13.37
CA LEU A 596 -15.69 -8.21 12.86
C LEU A 596 -17.10 -7.70 12.73
N HIS A 597 -17.36 -6.54 13.33
CA HIS A 597 -18.64 -5.83 13.24
C HIS A 597 -18.48 -4.55 12.43
N GLY A 598 -19.44 -4.32 11.53
CA GLY A 598 -19.56 -3.06 10.80
C GLY A 598 -20.19 -1.94 11.64
N PRO A 599 -20.29 -0.71 11.11
CA PRO A 599 -20.88 0.45 11.79
C PRO A 599 -22.32 0.27 12.27
N ASN A 600 -23.06 -0.64 11.64
CA ASN A 600 -24.42 -1.01 12.02
C ASN A 600 -24.47 -2.13 13.10
N ASN A 601 -23.33 -2.47 13.71
CA ASN A 601 -23.14 -3.58 14.65
C ASN A 601 -23.40 -4.99 14.07
N GLN A 602 -23.64 -5.12 12.76
CA GLN A 602 -23.79 -6.42 12.12
C GLN A 602 -22.45 -7.15 12.11
N MET A 603 -22.44 -8.43 12.51
CA MET A 603 -21.28 -9.29 12.37
C MET A 603 -21.06 -9.62 10.87
N LEU A 604 -19.93 -9.18 10.33
CA LEU A 604 -19.55 -9.35 8.92
C LEU A 604 -18.55 -10.49 8.72
N TYR A 605 -17.83 -10.86 9.78
CA TYR A 605 -16.93 -12.01 9.81
C TYR A 605 -16.94 -12.63 11.22
N GLY A 606 -16.87 -13.96 11.31
CA GLY A 606 -16.83 -14.69 12.58
C GLY A 606 -16.13 -16.05 12.44
N SER A 607 -15.27 -16.39 13.40
CA SER A 607 -14.47 -17.63 13.39
C SER A 607 -15.22 -18.90 13.78
N GLU A 608 -16.40 -18.77 14.41
CA GLU A 608 -17.27 -19.90 14.73
C GLU A 608 -18.36 -20.04 13.66
N LYS A 609 -18.74 -21.28 13.33
CA LYS A 609 -19.90 -21.58 12.46
C LYS A 609 -21.20 -21.22 13.20
N GLY A 610 -21.42 -19.94 13.46
CA GLY A 610 -22.71 -19.41 13.87
C GLY A 610 -23.62 -19.31 12.66
N HIS A 611 -24.85 -19.78 12.79
CA HIS A 611 -25.87 -19.71 11.75
C HIS A 611 -25.93 -18.29 11.15
N GLN A 612 -25.66 -18.19 9.85
CA GLN A 612 -25.98 -16.99 9.08
C GLN A 612 -27.49 -16.75 9.24
N HIS A 613 -27.87 -15.64 9.86
CA HIS A 613 -29.21 -15.11 9.66
C HIS A 613 -29.27 -14.61 8.22
N ALA A 614 -29.64 -15.52 7.31
CA ALA A 614 -29.93 -15.17 5.94
C ALA A 614 -31.11 -14.19 5.91
N ASP A 615 -30.85 -13.03 5.32
CA ASP A 615 -31.70 -12.39 4.32
C ASP A 615 -33.20 -12.37 4.60
N HIS A 616 -33.67 -11.47 5.48
CA HIS A 616 -34.98 -10.82 5.31
C HIS A 616 -35.03 -9.51 6.10
N CYS A 617 -34.37 -8.49 5.58
CA CYS A 617 -34.69 -7.12 5.97
C CYS A 617 -34.61 -6.23 4.73
N ASN A 618 -35.76 -5.68 4.33
CA ASN A 618 -35.88 -4.69 3.25
C ASN A 618 -35.22 -3.33 3.58
N HIS A 619 -34.41 -3.27 4.64
CA HIS A 619 -33.69 -2.10 5.15
C HIS A 619 -32.25 -2.42 5.62
N CYS A 620 -31.71 -3.61 5.33
CA CYS A 620 -30.33 -3.95 5.71
C CYS A 620 -29.29 -3.48 4.68
N CYS A 621 -28.20 -2.92 5.19
CA CYS A 621 -27.01 -2.58 4.44
C CYS A 621 -26.45 -3.80 3.67
N PRO A 622 -26.09 -3.68 2.38
CA PRO A 622 -25.32 -4.70 1.70
C PRO A 622 -24.01 -4.98 2.43
N SER A 623 -23.62 -6.24 2.55
CA SER A 623 -22.35 -6.61 3.20
C SER A 623 -21.16 -6.13 2.37
N PRO A 624 -20.13 -5.55 2.99
CA PRO A 624 -18.93 -5.14 2.29
C PRO A 624 -18.16 -6.36 1.83
N HIS A 625 -17.18 -6.11 0.96
CA HIS A 625 -16.36 -7.19 0.47
C HIS A 625 -15.21 -7.50 1.42
N ILE A 626 -15.12 -8.76 1.86
CA ILE A 626 -14.11 -9.23 2.79
C ILE A 626 -13.35 -10.39 2.17
N THR A 627 -12.04 -10.22 2.03
CA THR A 627 -11.11 -11.34 1.84
C THR A 627 -10.37 -11.58 3.12
N SER A 628 -10.33 -12.83 3.55
CA SER A 628 -9.60 -13.19 4.76
C SER A 628 -8.80 -14.46 4.53
N ARG A 629 -7.71 -14.58 5.29
CA ARG A 629 -7.00 -15.84 5.46
C ARG A 629 -6.70 -16.03 6.93
N ARG A 630 -7.00 -17.24 7.43
CA ARG A 630 -6.75 -17.64 8.81
C ARG A 630 -5.85 -18.87 8.83
N SER A 631 -4.88 -18.87 9.74
CA SER A 631 -4.03 -20.03 10.02
C SER A 631 -3.73 -20.03 11.52
N ASN A 632 -4.32 -20.96 12.27
CA ASN A 632 -4.24 -21.02 13.74
C ASN A 632 -4.51 -19.63 14.39
N GLY A 633 -3.58 -19.15 15.22
CA GLY A 633 -3.66 -17.92 16.01
C GLY A 633 -3.51 -16.64 15.20
N ARG A 634 -3.78 -16.71 13.90
CA ARG A 634 -3.54 -15.62 12.96
C ARG A 634 -4.69 -15.39 12.00
N LEU A 635 -4.99 -14.11 11.81
CA LEU A 635 -5.97 -13.58 10.87
C LEU A 635 -5.35 -12.46 10.04
N THR A 636 -5.53 -12.55 8.73
CA THR A 636 -5.31 -11.43 7.81
C THR A 636 -6.63 -11.15 7.09
N MET A 637 -6.98 -9.87 6.94
CA MET A 637 -8.18 -9.43 6.24
C MET A 637 -7.91 -8.22 5.35
N VAL A 638 -8.52 -8.20 4.17
CA VAL A 638 -8.69 -7.02 3.33
C VAL A 638 -10.19 -6.75 3.21
N ILE A 639 -10.61 -5.56 3.58
CA ILE A 639 -12.00 -5.14 3.58
C ILE A 639 -12.14 -3.95 2.65
N GLN A 640 -13.11 -4.02 1.75
CA GLN A 640 -13.42 -2.97 0.81
C GLN A 640 -14.92 -2.73 0.83
N ARG A 641 -15.33 -1.49 0.56
CA ARG A 641 -16.73 -1.08 0.63
C ARG A 641 -17.69 -1.98 -0.16
N GLY A 642 -17.28 -2.50 -1.33
CA GLY A 642 -18.03 -3.56 -2.02
C GLY A 642 -19.52 -3.22 -2.27
N ASN A 643 -19.80 -2.06 -2.89
CA ASN A 643 -21.15 -1.53 -3.12
C ASN A 643 -22.02 -1.22 -1.88
N THR A 644 -21.52 -1.41 -0.65
CA THR A 644 -22.21 -0.99 0.58
C THR A 644 -22.52 0.51 0.58
N GLY A 645 -23.66 0.94 1.12
CA GLY A 645 -24.00 2.37 1.26
C GLY A 645 -22.98 3.13 2.12
N LYS A 646 -22.84 4.46 1.93
CA LYS A 646 -21.88 5.27 2.72
C LYS A 646 -22.14 5.12 4.21
N ASP A 647 -23.40 5.27 4.63
CA ASP A 647 -23.84 5.27 6.03
C ASP A 647 -23.67 3.90 6.72
N CYS A 648 -23.45 2.86 5.93
CA CYS A 648 -23.19 1.51 6.38
C CYS A 648 -21.69 1.16 6.41
N TRP A 649 -20.84 2.01 5.83
CA TRP A 649 -19.41 1.80 5.64
C TRP A 649 -18.58 2.76 6.49
N VAL A 650 -18.93 4.05 6.42
CA VAL A 650 -18.32 5.12 7.20
C VAL A 650 -18.82 5.05 8.64
N GLY A 651 -17.91 5.21 9.59
CA GLY A 651 -18.22 5.19 11.01
C GLY A 651 -17.33 4.22 11.79
N LYS A 652 -17.83 3.83 12.95
CA LYS A 652 -17.09 3.04 13.93
C LYS A 652 -17.21 1.55 13.66
N TRP A 653 -16.09 0.90 13.38
CA TRP A 653 -15.97 -0.55 13.25
C TRP A 653 -15.42 -1.15 14.54
N GLN A 654 -15.70 -2.44 14.75
CA GLN A 654 -15.25 -3.15 15.93
C GLN A 654 -14.68 -4.53 15.56
N LEU A 655 -13.43 -4.78 15.95
CA LEU A 655 -12.79 -6.08 15.91
C LEU A 655 -12.85 -6.70 17.32
N MET A 656 -13.66 -7.74 17.46
CA MET A 656 -13.72 -8.55 18.67
C MET A 656 -12.74 -9.70 18.57
N ILE A 657 -12.00 -9.94 19.65
CA ILE A 657 -11.02 -11.01 19.71
C ILE A 657 -11.15 -11.76 21.03
N SER A 658 -11.08 -13.08 20.98
CA SER A 658 -11.15 -13.92 22.18
C SER A 658 -10.11 -15.03 22.19
N TYR A 659 -9.74 -15.44 23.40
CA TYR A 659 -8.72 -16.44 23.64
C TYR A 659 -9.27 -17.54 24.54
N LYS A 660 -9.40 -18.77 24.01
CA LYS A 660 -9.99 -19.92 24.72
C LYS A 660 -11.39 -19.63 25.29
N ALA A 661 -12.13 -18.68 24.72
CA ALA A 661 -13.45 -18.27 25.20
C ALA A 661 -14.57 -18.89 24.39
N LYS A 662 -15.30 -19.84 25.01
CA LYS A 662 -16.45 -20.51 24.39
C LYS A 662 -17.77 -19.76 24.56
N HIS A 663 -17.90 -19.00 25.64
CA HIS A 663 -19.16 -18.39 26.05
C HIS A 663 -19.13 -16.86 26.07
N MET A 664 -17.96 -16.24 25.82
CA MET A 664 -17.78 -14.78 25.79
C MET A 664 -18.26 -14.07 27.08
N ASP A 665 -18.26 -14.75 28.23
CA ASP A 665 -18.79 -14.21 29.50
C ASP A 665 -17.81 -13.26 30.21
N LYS A 666 -16.54 -13.27 29.82
CA LYS A 666 -15.45 -12.54 30.47
C LYS A 666 -14.83 -11.53 29.51
N MET A 667 -15.08 -10.25 29.75
CA MET A 667 -14.58 -9.16 28.91
C MET A 667 -13.39 -8.45 29.58
N MET A 668 -12.34 -8.19 28.80
CA MET A 668 -11.25 -7.29 29.15
C MET A 668 -11.41 -5.97 28.39
N MET A 669 -11.42 -4.86 29.14
CA MET A 669 -11.50 -3.50 28.60
C MET A 669 -10.12 -2.84 28.69
N PRO A 670 -9.36 -2.73 27.58
CA PRO A 670 -8.05 -2.09 27.60
C PRO A 670 -8.20 -0.59 27.82
N ALA A 671 -7.44 -0.06 28.77
CA ALA A 671 -7.33 1.40 28.94
C ALA A 671 -6.51 2.00 27.79
N LEU A 672 -6.75 3.28 27.46
CA LEU A 672 -6.01 3.96 26.38
C LEU A 672 -4.49 3.90 26.60
N GLY A 673 -4.03 4.05 27.84
CA GLY A 673 -2.62 3.93 28.20
C GLY A 673 -2.00 2.58 27.84
N GLU A 674 -2.75 1.47 27.94
CA GLU A 674 -2.30 0.14 27.54
C GLU A 674 -2.30 -0.05 26.02
N LEU A 675 -3.19 0.63 25.29
CA LEU A 675 -3.18 0.61 23.82
C LEU A 675 -2.02 1.43 23.22
N LEU A 676 -1.52 2.42 23.96
CA LEU A 676 -0.34 3.23 23.61
C LEU A 676 0.99 2.53 23.93
N PHE A 677 0.95 1.28 24.37
CA PHE A 677 2.14 0.48 24.57
C PHE A 677 2.51 -0.29 23.28
N PRO A 678 3.71 -0.08 22.72
CA PRO A 678 4.18 -0.80 21.56
C PRO A 678 4.73 -2.17 21.93
N VAL A 679 4.48 -3.15 21.06
CA VAL A 679 5.06 -4.50 21.18
C VAL A 679 6.58 -4.50 21.38
N ALA A 680 7.28 -3.52 20.81
CA ALA A 680 8.73 -3.41 20.87
C ALA A 680 9.32 -3.04 22.23
N ALA A 681 8.53 -2.47 23.15
CA ALA A 681 9.06 -2.01 24.43
C ALA A 681 9.22 -3.13 25.48
N GLY A 682 8.69 -4.35 25.22
CA GLY A 682 8.72 -5.46 26.18
C GLY A 682 7.89 -5.18 27.44
N PRO A 683 7.91 -6.03 28.48
CA PRO A 683 7.09 -5.82 29.66
C PRO A 683 7.43 -4.48 30.35
N ILE A 684 6.50 -3.52 30.31
CA ILE A 684 6.70 -2.18 30.90
C ILE A 684 6.70 -2.24 32.44
N ARG A 685 5.97 -3.21 32.99
CA ARG A 685 5.75 -3.34 34.42
C ARG A 685 6.66 -4.42 34.98
N GLY A 686 7.38 -4.08 36.04
CA GLY A 686 8.27 -5.00 36.74
C GLY A 686 9.58 -5.26 35.99
N LYS A 687 10.26 -6.33 36.37
CA LYS A 687 11.59 -6.64 35.86
C LYS A 687 11.53 -7.12 34.40
N ARG A 688 12.40 -6.62 33.52
CA ARG A 688 12.38 -6.90 32.06
C ARG A 688 13.03 -8.24 31.73
N TYR A 689 14.25 -8.47 32.18
CA TYR A 689 15.09 -9.61 31.77
C TYR A 689 15.10 -10.76 32.79
N SER A 690 15.19 -10.46 34.08
CA SER A 690 15.27 -11.43 35.18
C SER A 690 14.09 -12.40 35.26
N ARG A 691 12.95 -12.06 34.66
CA ARG A 691 11.83 -12.98 34.44
C ARG A 691 12.24 -14.21 33.62
N LEU A 692 13.27 -14.10 32.77
CA LEU A 692 13.86 -15.21 32.03
C LEU A 692 14.48 -16.27 32.96
N LEU A 693 14.89 -15.89 34.17
CA LEU A 693 15.40 -16.83 35.18
C LEU A 693 14.28 -17.63 35.87
N MET A 694 13.01 -17.27 35.63
CA MET A 694 11.85 -17.93 36.20
C MET A 694 11.20 -18.87 35.19
N HIS A 695 10.70 -20.00 35.67
CA HIS A 695 9.87 -20.91 34.88
C HIS A 695 8.59 -20.18 34.39
N PRO A 696 8.15 -20.33 33.13
CA PRO A 696 6.99 -19.63 32.57
C PRO A 696 5.74 -19.62 33.47
N GLY A 697 5.26 -20.79 33.92
CA GLY A 697 4.08 -20.88 34.81
C GLY A 697 4.23 -20.31 36.21
N ARG A 698 5.40 -19.75 36.57
CA ARG A 698 5.61 -18.97 37.81
C ARG A 698 5.73 -17.46 37.54
N ARG A 699 5.76 -17.03 36.28
CA ARG A 699 5.84 -15.62 35.92
C ARG A 699 4.47 -14.97 36.15
N ILE A 700 4.47 -13.79 36.75
CA ILE A 700 3.26 -12.99 36.92
C ILE A 700 2.98 -12.29 35.58
N ALA A 701 1.82 -12.52 34.96
CA ALA A 701 1.42 -11.82 33.73
C ALA A 701 1.60 -10.30 33.84
N THR A 702 1.95 -9.63 32.76
CA THR A 702 2.36 -8.20 32.80
C THR A 702 1.24 -7.32 33.35
N ARG A 703 -0.01 -7.63 32.99
CA ARG A 703 -1.23 -6.97 33.49
C ARG A 703 -1.48 -7.15 35.00
N ASN A 704 -0.89 -8.17 35.63
CA ASN A 704 -1.03 -8.45 37.06
C ASN A 704 0.12 -7.87 37.92
N ILE A 705 1.11 -7.23 37.31
CA ILE A 705 2.22 -6.63 38.05
C ILE A 705 1.76 -5.31 38.65
N PHE A 706 1.56 -5.31 39.96
CA PHE A 706 1.17 -4.11 40.70
C PHE A 706 2.37 -3.16 40.85
N ARG A 707 2.19 -1.90 40.45
CA ARG A 707 3.07 -0.79 40.78
C ARG A 707 2.24 0.47 41.02
N LYS A 708 2.85 1.49 41.64
CA LYS A 708 2.22 2.80 41.79
C LYS A 708 2.19 3.49 40.42
N ALA A 709 1.05 4.09 40.07
CA ALA A 709 0.93 4.87 38.83
C ALA A 709 1.97 6.01 38.83
N LEU A 710 2.75 6.08 37.74
CA LEU A 710 3.78 7.10 37.55
C LEU A 710 3.24 8.39 36.92
N HIS A 711 2.19 8.28 36.11
CA HIS A 711 1.55 9.37 35.36
C HIS A 711 0.10 9.01 35.00
N GLY A 712 -0.64 9.92 34.35
CA GLY A 712 -2.07 9.77 34.06
C GLY A 712 -2.40 8.65 33.07
N LEU A 713 -1.48 8.36 32.14
CA LEU A 713 -1.60 7.22 31.23
C LEU A 713 -1.19 5.86 31.82
N ASP A 714 -0.65 5.78 33.04
CA ASP A 714 -0.28 4.49 33.66
C ASP A 714 -1.48 3.86 34.38
N ASP A 715 -2.52 3.57 33.60
CA ASP A 715 -3.71 2.87 34.08
C ASP A 715 -3.65 1.38 33.73
N VAL A 716 -4.23 0.53 34.57
CA VAL A 716 -4.28 -0.91 34.38
C VAL A 716 -5.65 -1.26 33.81
N ALA A 717 -5.72 -2.10 32.77
CA ALA A 717 -7.01 -2.61 32.32
C ALA A 717 -7.79 -3.21 33.50
N VAL A 718 -9.09 -2.94 33.52
CA VAL A 718 -9.99 -3.55 34.50
C VAL A 718 -10.03 -5.04 34.19
N GLY A 719 -9.27 -5.81 34.96
CA GLY A 719 -9.11 -7.24 34.75
C GLY A 719 -10.38 -8.01 35.12
N THR A 720 -10.57 -9.17 34.49
CA THR A 720 -11.49 -10.18 35.00
C THR A 720 -10.82 -10.97 36.15
N ASN A 721 -11.61 -11.67 36.96
CA ASN A 721 -11.08 -12.44 38.11
C ASN A 721 -10.23 -13.68 37.72
N ASN A 722 -9.90 -13.88 36.45
CA ASN A 722 -9.19 -15.06 35.96
C ASN A 722 -7.66 -14.92 36.05
N LYS A 723 -7.10 -14.86 37.27
CA LYS A 723 -5.65 -14.70 37.51
C LYS A 723 -4.88 -16.01 37.66
N SER A 724 -5.57 -17.16 37.58
CA SER A 724 -4.98 -18.48 37.87
C SER A 724 -4.32 -19.17 36.67
N ASN A 725 -4.44 -18.60 35.46
CA ASN A 725 -3.97 -19.20 34.22
C ASN A 725 -2.91 -18.32 33.54
N GLU A 726 -2.11 -18.89 32.63
CA GLU A 726 -1.13 -18.12 31.85
C GLU A 726 -1.85 -17.24 30.81
N ALA A 727 -1.53 -15.95 30.77
CA ALA A 727 -2.01 -15.03 29.73
C ALA A 727 -1.27 -15.24 28.41
N CYS A 728 -1.91 -14.88 27.30
CA CYS A 728 -1.33 -14.90 25.98
C CYS A 728 -1.43 -13.52 25.31
N HIS A 729 -0.36 -13.15 24.60
CA HIS A 729 -0.28 -11.88 23.90
C HIS A 729 -0.70 -12.00 22.44
N MET A 730 -1.18 -10.90 21.87
CA MET A 730 -1.51 -10.79 20.46
C MET A 730 -1.21 -9.38 19.94
N VAL A 731 -0.60 -9.33 18.77
CA VAL A 731 -0.38 -8.10 18.01
C VAL A 731 -1.55 -7.90 17.05
N VAL A 732 -2.11 -6.70 17.03
CA VAL A 732 -3.14 -6.31 16.07
C VAL A 732 -2.65 -5.08 15.32
N ASN A 733 -2.70 -5.12 14.00
CA ASN A 733 -2.47 -3.95 13.16
C ASN A 733 -3.67 -3.77 12.23
N ILE A 734 -4.19 -2.54 12.21
CA ILE A 734 -5.24 -2.07 11.31
C ILE A 734 -4.65 -0.93 10.51
N TYR A 735 -4.72 -1.07 9.19
CA TYR A 735 -4.24 -0.08 8.24
C TYR A 735 -5.37 0.36 7.33
N ASN A 736 -5.25 1.56 6.76
CA ASN A 736 -6.16 2.05 5.74
C ASN A 736 -5.42 2.58 4.52
N ARG A 737 -6.04 2.45 3.34
CA ARG A 737 -5.69 3.24 2.16
C ARG A 737 -6.85 4.20 1.92
N SER A 738 -6.61 5.48 2.19
CA SER A 738 -7.63 6.52 2.28
C SER A 738 -7.17 7.83 1.65
N ASN A 739 -8.11 8.76 1.46
CA ASN A 739 -7.83 10.16 1.22
C ASN A 739 -7.30 10.89 2.45
N LEU A 740 -7.64 10.44 3.66
CA LEU A 740 -7.05 10.91 4.90
C LEU A 740 -5.87 10.01 5.28
N LYS A 741 -4.65 10.54 5.15
CA LYS A 741 -3.42 9.89 5.60
C LYS A 741 -2.90 10.62 6.83
N MET A 742 -2.56 9.84 7.85
CA MET A 742 -1.96 10.37 9.06
C MET A 742 -0.71 9.56 9.40
N GLU A 743 0.38 10.25 9.64
CA GLU A 743 1.67 9.63 9.94
C GLU A 743 2.39 10.39 11.05
N LEU A 744 3.26 9.67 11.76
CA LEU A 744 4.23 10.27 12.66
C LEU A 744 5.51 10.57 11.89
N GLY A 745 5.79 11.85 11.67
CA GLY A 745 7.03 12.33 11.09
C GLY A 745 8.01 12.75 12.18
N ALA A 746 9.02 11.92 12.45
CA ALA A 746 10.16 12.34 13.27
C ALA A 746 11.07 13.24 12.44
N LYS A 747 11.59 14.32 13.04
CA LYS A 747 12.51 15.25 12.35
C LYS A 747 13.79 14.55 11.86
N ASN A 748 14.26 13.56 12.62
CA ASN A 748 15.40 12.72 12.30
C ASN A 748 15.05 11.25 12.57
N ALA A 749 15.51 10.32 11.71
CA ALA A 749 15.31 8.89 11.91
C ALA A 749 16.22 8.30 13.00
N VAL A 750 17.39 8.90 13.21
CA VAL A 750 18.34 8.57 14.27
C VAL A 750 18.76 9.86 14.97
N LEU A 751 18.71 9.87 16.29
CA LEU A 751 19.09 11.00 17.15
C LEU A 751 20.40 10.70 17.89
N ARG A 752 21.12 11.75 18.32
CA ARG A 752 22.27 11.57 19.21
C ARG A 752 21.84 11.68 20.66
N PRO A 753 22.56 11.03 21.59
CA PRO A 753 22.30 11.23 23.00
C PRO A 753 22.35 12.71 23.39
N GLY A 754 21.29 13.18 24.03
CA GLY A 754 21.11 14.58 24.43
C GLY A 754 20.46 15.48 23.39
N ASP A 755 20.25 15.03 22.15
CA ASP A 755 19.39 15.74 21.20
C ASP A 755 17.93 15.67 21.67
N ASP A 756 17.14 16.69 21.31
CA ASP A 756 15.70 16.69 21.54
C ASP A 756 14.98 15.78 20.55
N LEU A 757 13.93 15.11 21.03
CA LEU A 757 13.06 14.28 20.22
C LEU A 757 11.81 15.08 19.81
N ASP A 758 11.74 15.41 18.52
CA ASP A 758 10.61 16.09 17.89
C ASP A 758 9.87 15.14 16.94
N ILE A 759 8.58 14.90 17.21
CA ILE A 759 7.68 14.13 16.34
C ILE A 759 6.47 14.98 15.97
N ASN A 760 6.20 15.08 14.67
CA ASN A 760 5.01 15.73 14.16
C ASN A 760 3.96 14.68 13.75
N VAL A 761 2.70 14.91 14.08
CA VAL A 761 1.58 14.21 13.45
C VAL A 761 1.26 14.93 12.15
N VAL A 762 1.66 14.33 11.04
CA VAL A 762 1.39 14.85 9.70
C VAL A 762 0.05 14.28 9.24
N ALA A 763 -0.99 15.11 9.28
CA ALA A 763 -2.25 14.81 8.63
C ALA A 763 -2.23 15.39 7.22
N SER A 764 -2.40 14.54 6.22
CA SER A 764 -2.54 14.95 4.81
C SER A 764 -3.84 14.41 4.26
N ALA A 765 -4.62 15.30 3.65
CA ALA A 765 -5.87 14.99 3.02
C ALA A 765 -5.72 15.17 1.51
N ASN A 766 -5.80 14.08 0.74
CA ASN A 766 -5.80 14.14 -0.73
C ASN A 766 -7.05 14.88 -1.26
N MET A 767 -8.15 14.78 -0.51
CA MET A 767 -9.38 15.53 -0.67
C MET A 767 -9.91 15.86 0.72
N GLY A 768 -10.65 16.94 0.86
CA GLY A 768 -11.24 17.30 2.15
C GLY A 768 -10.28 18.04 3.08
N LYS A 769 -10.75 18.29 4.31
CA LYS A 769 -10.04 19.04 5.35
C LYS A 769 -10.10 18.28 6.66
N VAL A 770 -8.99 18.30 7.41
CA VAL A 770 -8.96 17.82 8.80
C VAL A 770 -9.12 19.02 9.72
N VAL A 771 -10.04 18.93 10.68
CA VAL A 771 -10.31 19.97 11.68
C VAL A 771 -10.19 19.35 13.06
N THR A 772 -9.60 20.10 13.99
CA THR A 772 -9.42 19.73 15.40
C THR A 772 -8.62 18.44 15.54
N LEU A 773 -7.33 18.58 15.84
CA LEU A 773 -6.53 17.45 16.30
C LEU A 773 -6.26 17.64 17.79
N SER A 774 -6.59 16.64 18.57
CA SER A 774 -6.11 16.50 19.95
C SER A 774 -5.40 15.17 20.07
N GLY A 775 -4.49 15.05 21.02
CA GLY A 775 -3.77 13.81 21.20
C GLY A 775 -3.13 13.68 22.55
N LEU A 776 -2.77 12.43 22.85
CA LEU A 776 -2.02 12.02 24.02
C LEU A 776 -0.82 11.23 23.52
N SER A 777 0.29 11.28 24.25
CA SER A 777 1.48 10.51 23.89
C SER A 777 2.09 9.85 25.11
N ARG A 778 2.74 8.71 24.89
CA ARG A 778 3.47 7.96 25.89
C ARG A 778 4.81 7.56 25.29
N ILE A 779 5.90 7.77 26.02
CA ILE A 779 7.23 7.35 25.60
C ILE A 779 7.77 6.29 26.54
N ILE A 780 8.38 5.28 25.94
CA ILE A 780 9.13 4.26 26.64
C ILE A 780 10.54 4.26 26.08
N SER A 781 11.53 4.43 26.94
CA SER A 781 12.93 4.57 26.56
C SER A 781 13.83 3.74 27.46
N PRO A 782 15.09 3.49 27.10
CA PRO A 782 16.02 2.81 27.98
C PRO A 782 16.36 3.71 29.17
N ALA A 783 16.38 3.15 30.38
CA ALA A 783 16.75 3.90 31.60
C ALA A 783 18.27 4.04 31.78
N PHE A 784 19.05 3.15 31.16
CA PHE A 784 20.50 3.21 31.20
C PHE A 784 21.13 2.63 29.94
N ASP A 785 22.38 3.01 29.73
CA ASP A 785 23.18 2.62 28.58
C ASP A 785 23.67 1.17 28.73
N ILE A 786 23.09 0.28 27.93
CA ILE A 786 23.39 -1.16 27.96
C ILE A 786 24.85 -1.41 27.53
N GLU A 787 25.43 -0.58 26.66
CA GLU A 787 26.80 -0.75 26.18
C GLU A 787 27.81 -0.57 27.31
N LYS A 788 27.51 0.26 28.31
CA LYS A 788 28.33 0.38 29.54
C LYS A 788 28.36 -0.91 30.37
N VAL A 789 27.28 -1.68 30.35
CA VAL A 789 27.18 -2.95 31.09
C VAL A 789 27.77 -4.11 30.28
N LEU A 790 27.51 -4.11 28.97
CA LEU A 790 27.95 -5.16 28.06
C LEU A 790 28.48 -4.55 26.74
N PRO A 791 29.76 -4.12 26.72
CA PRO A 791 30.36 -3.49 25.54
C PRO A 791 30.37 -4.41 24.33
N ARG A 792 30.34 -3.81 23.13
CA ARG A 792 30.27 -4.52 21.85
C ARG A 792 31.41 -5.52 21.65
N GLU A 793 32.64 -5.20 22.06
CA GLU A 793 33.79 -6.11 21.92
C GLU A 793 33.57 -7.41 22.71
N LYS A 794 32.94 -7.30 23.88
CA LYS A 794 32.61 -8.44 24.73
C LYS A 794 31.49 -9.27 24.13
N VAL A 795 30.48 -8.63 23.52
CA VAL A 795 29.44 -9.31 22.73
C VAL A 795 30.07 -10.10 21.59
N LEU A 796 30.95 -9.47 20.80
CA LEU A 796 31.66 -10.10 19.69
C LEU A 796 32.54 -11.26 20.15
N GLU A 797 33.23 -11.12 21.29
CA GLU A 797 34.03 -12.20 21.87
C GLU A 797 33.15 -13.40 22.27
N ILE A 798 31.99 -13.15 22.89
CA ILE A 798 31.02 -14.19 23.25
C ILE A 798 30.56 -14.94 22.00
N ILE A 799 30.20 -14.22 20.93
CA ILE A 799 29.73 -14.84 19.68
C ILE A 799 30.85 -15.65 19.00
N ARG A 800 32.06 -15.08 18.86
CA ARG A 800 33.22 -15.77 18.24
C ARG A 800 33.62 -17.06 18.97
N ARG A 801 33.57 -17.06 20.31
CA ARG A 801 33.85 -18.26 21.11
C ARG A 801 32.86 -19.39 20.82
N HIS A 802 31.64 -19.06 20.43
CA HIS A 802 30.62 -20.05 20.09
C HIS A 802 30.85 -20.69 18.72
N GLU A 803 31.27 -19.90 17.71
CA GLU A 803 31.49 -20.40 16.34
C GLU A 803 32.64 -21.43 16.23
N GLY A 804 33.64 -21.37 17.13
CA GLY A 804 34.78 -22.30 17.14
C GLY A 804 34.55 -23.64 17.86
N SER A 805 33.42 -23.84 18.54
CA SER A 805 33.19 -24.98 19.44
C SER A 805 32.42 -26.12 18.76
N ARG A 806 33.10 -27.25 18.46
CA ARG A 806 32.44 -28.52 18.07
C ARG A 806 31.67 -29.20 19.21
N ARG A 807 31.70 -28.66 20.44
CA ARG A 807 30.97 -29.20 21.59
C ARG A 807 29.66 -28.44 21.82
N ARG A 808 28.54 -29.17 21.76
CA ARG A 808 27.22 -28.70 22.23
C ARG A 808 27.29 -28.33 23.72
N SER A 809 26.54 -27.27 24.07
CA SER A 809 25.87 -27.03 25.37
C SER A 809 26.54 -26.27 26.52
N LYS A 810 27.10 -25.07 26.27
CA LYS A 810 26.85 -23.95 27.20
C LYS A 810 26.37 -22.74 26.40
N LYS A 811 25.05 -22.54 26.39
CA LYS A 811 24.39 -21.39 25.74
C LYS A 811 24.72 -20.14 26.56
N TYR A 812 25.62 -19.28 26.05
CA TYR A 812 25.75 -17.92 26.56
C TYR A 812 24.72 -17.08 25.82
N ASP A 813 23.86 -16.41 26.58
CA ASP A 813 22.74 -15.63 26.06
C ASP A 813 22.78 -14.25 26.71
N ILE A 814 22.86 -13.21 25.88
CA ILE A 814 22.97 -11.82 26.32
C ILE A 814 21.76 -11.43 27.18
N ALA A 815 20.55 -11.89 26.82
CA ALA A 815 19.38 -11.66 27.65
C ALA A 815 19.48 -12.38 29.00
N LEU A 816 20.08 -13.59 29.07
CA LEU A 816 20.34 -14.27 30.35
C LEU A 816 21.42 -13.55 31.18
N ILE A 817 22.43 -12.96 30.54
CA ILE A 817 23.45 -12.15 31.24
C ILE A 817 22.79 -10.90 31.83
N LEU A 818 21.99 -10.18 31.04
CA LEU A 818 21.22 -9.03 31.50
C LEU A 818 20.18 -9.43 32.57
N ALA A 819 19.58 -10.62 32.47
CA ALA A 819 18.66 -11.17 33.45
C ALA A 819 19.35 -11.43 34.80
N GLN A 820 20.55 -12.02 34.78
CA GLN A 820 21.37 -12.23 35.98
C GLN A 820 21.78 -10.89 36.59
N PHE A 821 22.16 -9.92 35.75
CA PHE A 821 22.51 -8.57 36.17
C PHE A 821 21.32 -7.86 36.85
N GLU A 822 20.15 -7.79 36.20
CA GLU A 822 18.92 -7.23 36.76
C GLU A 822 18.47 -7.96 38.05
N ASN A 823 18.70 -9.27 38.14
CA ASN A 823 18.38 -10.01 39.36
C ASN A 823 19.33 -9.70 40.52
N SER A 824 20.61 -9.47 40.21
CA SER A 824 21.64 -9.11 41.20
C SER A 824 21.51 -7.67 41.71
N GLN A 825 21.02 -6.76 40.86
CA GLN A 825 20.86 -5.34 41.16
C GLN A 825 19.38 -5.00 41.33
N LYS A 826 18.86 -5.17 42.55
CA LYS A 826 17.41 -5.11 42.83
C LYS A 826 16.74 -3.76 42.54
N GLU A 827 17.49 -2.69 42.38
CA GLU A 827 16.99 -1.31 42.17
C GLU A 827 17.23 -0.78 40.74
N ILE A 828 17.81 -1.58 39.83
CA ILE A 828 17.98 -1.15 38.45
C ILE A 828 16.65 -1.26 37.70
N GLU A 829 16.17 -0.11 37.22
CA GLU A 829 15.12 -0.04 36.21
C GLU A 829 15.78 -0.04 34.82
N PHE A 830 15.25 -0.83 33.89
CA PHE A 830 15.79 -0.94 32.52
C PHE A 830 15.12 -0.02 31.52
N ILE A 831 13.97 0.54 31.88
CA ILE A 831 13.20 1.42 31.03
C ILE A 831 12.70 2.63 31.81
N THR A 832 12.44 3.71 31.09
CA THR A 832 11.75 4.89 31.57
C THR A 832 10.44 5.00 30.82
N ASP A 833 9.36 5.25 31.55
CA ASP A 833 7.98 5.28 31.05
C ASP A 833 7.32 6.59 31.47
N VAL A 834 7.00 7.43 30.48
CA VAL A 834 6.63 8.82 30.70
C VAL A 834 5.49 9.23 29.78
N GLU A 835 4.53 9.95 30.32
CA GLU A 835 3.49 10.64 29.55
C GLU A 835 4.09 11.86 28.82
N GLY A 836 3.86 11.94 27.52
CA GLY A 836 4.35 13.01 26.67
C GLY A 836 3.36 14.13 26.47
N LYS A 837 3.92 15.32 26.24
CA LYS A 837 3.15 16.51 25.93
C LYS A 837 2.90 16.60 24.43
N VAL A 838 1.64 16.53 24.04
CA VAL A 838 1.19 16.83 22.68
C VAL A 838 0.72 18.27 22.62
N VAL A 839 1.23 19.06 21.68
CA VAL A 839 0.96 20.49 21.57
C VAL A 839 0.63 20.84 20.12
N SER A 840 -0.16 21.89 19.91
CA SER A 840 -0.32 22.55 18.61
C SER A 840 -0.04 24.05 18.76
N HIS A 841 0.70 24.63 17.82
CA HIS A 841 0.95 26.08 17.77
C HIS A 841 0.13 26.70 16.65
N HIS A 842 -0.69 27.71 16.95
CA HIS A 842 -1.44 28.50 15.96
C HIS A 842 -2.28 27.67 14.96
N GLY A 843 -2.83 26.52 15.39
CA GLY A 843 -3.59 25.63 14.52
C GLY A 843 -2.75 24.80 13.55
N GLY A 844 -1.41 24.79 13.71
CA GLY A 844 -0.49 23.90 13.01
C GLY A 844 -0.58 22.44 13.45
N PRO A 845 0.21 21.54 12.84
CA PRO A 845 0.18 20.11 13.15
C PRO A 845 0.47 19.84 14.63
N LEU A 846 -0.08 18.73 15.15
CA LEU A 846 0.31 18.27 16.48
C LEU A 846 1.79 17.93 16.47
N HIS A 847 2.51 18.40 17.48
CA HIS A 847 3.90 18.07 17.71
C HIS A 847 4.09 17.56 19.13
N ILE A 848 5.00 16.62 19.26
CA ILE A 848 5.40 15.97 20.49
C ILE A 848 6.88 16.31 20.67
N HIS A 849 7.20 16.88 21.81
CA HIS A 849 8.55 17.29 22.15
C HIS A 849 8.98 16.62 23.46
N TYR A 850 10.09 15.90 23.40
CA TYR A 850 10.76 15.36 24.58
C TYR A 850 12.19 15.90 24.63
N SER A 851 12.50 16.57 25.74
CA SER A 851 13.81 17.18 25.94
C SER A 851 14.84 16.14 26.36
N GLU A 852 16.05 16.23 25.77
CA GLU A 852 17.25 15.50 26.17
C GLU A 852 17.13 13.95 26.15
N THR A 853 17.25 13.32 24.99
CA THR A 853 17.34 11.84 24.85
C THR A 853 18.67 11.27 25.35
N LYS A 854 18.90 11.26 26.67
CA LYS A 854 20.23 11.04 27.28
C LYS A 854 20.85 9.64 27.12
N VAL A 855 20.07 8.62 26.78
CA VAL A 855 20.51 7.23 26.85
C VAL A 855 20.48 6.63 25.44
N PRO A 856 21.57 6.02 24.94
CA PRO A 856 21.52 5.29 23.68
C PRO A 856 20.52 4.12 23.72
N GLY A 857 19.82 3.89 22.61
CA GLY A 857 18.94 2.75 22.39
C GLY A 857 17.62 3.11 21.68
N ALA A 858 16.64 2.21 21.77
CA ALA A 858 15.34 2.36 21.13
C ALA A 858 14.35 3.14 22.03
N TYR A 859 13.82 4.23 21.51
CA TYR A 859 12.78 5.06 22.11
C TYR A 859 11.47 4.77 21.40
N HIS A 860 10.50 4.25 22.13
CA HIS A 860 9.19 3.89 21.59
C HIS A 860 8.17 4.94 21.99
N VAL A 861 7.45 5.49 21.01
CA VAL A 861 6.43 6.52 21.23
C VAL A 861 5.08 6.00 20.73
N GLY A 862 4.13 5.89 21.66
CA GLY A 862 2.72 5.70 21.36
C GLY A 862 2.01 7.04 21.32
N VAL A 863 1.17 7.25 20.31
CA VAL A 863 0.41 8.49 20.11
C VAL A 863 -1.04 8.15 19.81
N HIS A 864 -1.95 8.72 20.59
CA HIS A 864 -3.37 8.72 20.31
C HIS A 864 -3.75 10.07 19.70
N VAL A 865 -4.53 10.05 18.62
CA VAL A 865 -5.02 11.26 17.97
C VAL A 865 -6.50 11.12 17.67
N ASN A 866 -7.26 12.16 18.01
CA ASN A 866 -8.66 12.31 17.65
C ASN A 866 -8.85 13.54 16.77
N GLY A 867 -9.82 13.47 15.85
CA GLY A 867 -10.23 14.64 15.09
C GLY A 867 -11.46 14.41 14.24
N ILE A 868 -11.77 15.43 13.42
CA ILE A 868 -12.90 15.40 12.49
C ILE A 868 -12.38 15.64 11.08
N TYR A 869 -12.79 14.78 10.15
CA TYR A 869 -12.43 14.87 8.74
C TYR A 869 -13.65 15.22 7.89
N TYR A 870 -13.49 16.21 7.02
CA TYR A 870 -14.52 16.72 6.12
C TYR A 870 -14.14 16.39 4.68
N PRO A 871 -14.56 15.24 4.12
CA PRO A 871 -14.11 14.76 2.80
C PRO A 871 -14.46 15.69 1.61
N GLY A 872 -15.38 16.65 1.79
CA GLY A 872 -15.89 17.53 0.74
C GLY A 872 -15.44 18.99 0.78
N GLN A 873 -14.63 19.43 1.75
CA GLN A 873 -14.17 20.83 1.84
C GLN A 873 -12.70 20.98 1.45
N ALA A 874 -12.38 21.91 0.54
CA ALA A 874 -10.98 22.26 0.25
C ALA A 874 -10.37 23.12 1.37
N GLU A 875 -9.03 23.09 1.52
CA GLU A 875 -8.32 24.00 2.43
C GLU A 875 -8.52 25.46 2.01
N SER A 876 -9.36 26.21 2.73
CA SER A 876 -9.41 27.66 2.58
C SER A 876 -8.22 28.27 3.33
N GLY A 877 -7.19 28.69 2.61
CA GLY A 877 -6.15 29.55 3.16
C GLY A 877 -6.75 30.89 3.61
N GLY A 878 -6.60 31.22 4.89
CA GLY A 878 -7.02 32.52 5.42
C GLY A 878 -7.12 32.52 6.94
N GLY A 879 -6.15 33.15 7.60
CA GLY A 879 -6.18 33.46 9.03
C GLY A 879 -7.35 34.38 9.35
N GLY A 880 -8.14 33.99 10.35
CA GLY A 880 -9.24 34.78 10.87
C GLY A 880 -9.70 34.13 12.17
N HIS A 881 -9.16 34.60 13.28
CA HIS A 881 -9.62 34.26 14.61
C HIS A 881 -11.08 34.68 14.75
N ASP A 882 -11.97 33.76 15.10
CA ASP A 882 -13.22 34.13 15.76
C ASP A 882 -13.41 33.26 17.00
N HIS A 883 -13.45 33.91 18.14
CA HIS A 883 -13.71 33.32 19.45
C HIS A 883 -15.19 33.54 19.76
N SER A 884 -16.01 32.50 19.72
CA SER A 884 -17.23 32.52 20.54
C SER A 884 -17.64 31.12 21.05
N ALA A 885 -17.71 31.12 22.37
CA ALA A 885 -18.22 30.18 23.36
C ALA A 885 -19.25 29.12 22.96
N GLU A 886 -19.06 27.96 23.59
CA GLU A 886 -20.04 26.95 24.04
C GLU A 886 -21.53 27.28 23.82
N LYS A 887 -22.21 26.44 23.03
CA LYS A 887 -23.65 26.17 23.20
C LYS A 887 -23.95 24.68 23.04
N HIS A 888 -24.68 24.16 24.03
CA HIS A 888 -25.23 22.81 24.13
C HIS A 888 -26.17 22.43 22.96
N PRO A 889 -26.39 21.12 22.71
CA PRO A 889 -27.08 20.63 21.53
C PRO A 889 -28.60 20.67 21.71
N SER A 890 -29.28 21.50 20.94
CA SER A 890 -30.71 21.35 20.66
C SER A 890 -30.88 20.98 19.20
N GLY A 891 -31.58 19.86 18.96
CA GLY A 891 -31.82 19.28 17.65
C GLY A 891 -32.51 20.24 16.69
N ASP A 892 -31.76 20.62 15.66
CA ASP A 892 -32.20 20.75 14.27
C ASP A 892 -30.95 21.18 13.48
N LYS A 893 -30.28 20.22 12.81
CA LYS A 893 -29.14 20.52 11.94
C LYS A 893 -29.66 21.28 10.70
N PRO A 894 -29.13 22.47 10.35
CA PRO A 894 -29.43 23.10 9.08
C PRO A 894 -28.92 22.22 7.92
N ALA A 895 -29.74 22.07 6.88
CA ALA A 895 -29.59 21.05 5.83
C ALA A 895 -28.40 21.22 4.85
N ASN A 896 -27.39 22.03 5.16
CA ASN A 896 -26.30 22.36 4.22
C ASN A 896 -24.89 22.49 4.83
N GLU A 897 -24.66 22.07 6.08
CA GLU A 897 -23.28 21.93 6.58
C GLU A 897 -22.72 20.55 6.22
N PRO A 898 -21.49 20.45 5.67
CA PRO A 898 -20.88 19.16 5.37
C PRO A 898 -20.69 18.36 6.66
N GLU A 899 -21.17 17.12 6.66
CA GLU A 899 -21.09 16.26 7.82
C GLU A 899 -19.64 15.81 8.03
N GLY A 900 -19.05 16.26 9.14
CA GLY A 900 -17.71 15.85 9.55
C GLY A 900 -17.71 14.42 10.08
N GLU A 901 -16.70 13.65 9.70
CA GLU A 901 -16.54 12.26 10.10
C GLU A 901 -15.52 12.18 11.24
N GLU A 902 -15.98 11.81 12.43
CA GLU A 902 -15.13 11.65 13.60
C GLU A 902 -14.18 10.45 13.44
N PHE A 903 -12.94 10.65 13.89
CA PHE A 903 -11.96 9.58 13.86
C PHE A 903 -11.08 9.55 15.09
N SER A 904 -10.61 8.34 15.35
CA SER A 904 -9.56 8.06 16.31
C SER A 904 -8.46 7.25 15.65
N ARG A 905 -7.21 7.54 16.01
CA ARG A 905 -6.01 6.84 15.54
C ARG A 905 -5.08 6.56 16.71
N ILE A 906 -4.47 5.39 16.69
CA ILE A 906 -3.39 5.01 17.61
C ILE A 906 -2.19 4.63 16.75
N PHE A 907 -1.09 5.35 16.95
CA PHE A 907 0.16 5.15 16.24
C PHE A 907 1.24 4.75 17.23
N ASN A 908 2.06 3.77 16.85
CA ASN A 908 3.26 3.43 17.59
C ASN A 908 4.47 3.55 16.67
N VAL A 909 5.50 4.28 17.09
CA VAL A 909 6.76 4.42 16.36
C VAL A 909 7.93 4.09 17.28
N THR A 910 8.99 3.52 16.70
CA THR A 910 10.27 3.33 17.37
C THR A 910 11.30 4.21 16.70
N LEU A 911 12.02 4.99 17.50
CA LEU A 911 13.08 5.88 17.07
C LEU A 911 14.37 5.48 17.76
N ILE A 912 15.49 5.68 17.07
CA ILE A 912 16.78 5.19 17.56
C ILE A 912 17.65 6.35 18.01
N VAL A 913 18.25 6.22 19.19
CA VAL A 913 19.26 7.14 19.72
C VAL A 913 20.60 6.42 19.75
N SER A 914 21.63 6.93 19.07
CA SER A 914 22.93 6.25 18.96
C SER A 914 24.10 7.23 18.88
N ASP A 915 25.22 6.86 19.51
CA ASP A 915 26.49 7.61 19.49
C ASP A 915 27.27 7.45 18.17
N GLU A 916 26.95 6.45 17.34
CA GLU A 916 27.83 6.04 16.22
C GLU A 916 27.60 6.77 14.88
N VAL A 917 26.65 7.72 14.81
CA VAL A 917 26.34 8.48 13.58
C VAL A 917 27.56 9.23 13.02
N GLU A 918 28.56 9.52 13.85
CA GLU A 918 29.75 10.33 13.51
C GLU A 918 30.94 9.57 12.87
N LYS A 919 30.99 8.23 12.92
CA LYS A 919 32.19 7.51 12.41
C LYS A 919 32.35 7.63 10.88
N GLU A 920 31.27 7.84 10.12
CA GLU A 920 31.37 8.09 8.67
C GLU A 920 31.89 9.51 8.35
N GLU A 921 31.53 10.55 9.11
CA GLU A 921 32.05 11.91 8.89
C GLU A 921 33.49 12.09 9.37
N LYS A 922 33.90 11.47 10.47
CA LYS A 922 35.31 11.51 10.91
C LYS A 922 36.24 10.71 9.98
N SER A 923 35.73 9.78 9.18
CA SER A 923 36.50 9.15 8.10
C SER A 923 36.72 10.06 6.89
N LYS A 924 36.00 11.19 6.78
CA LYS A 924 36.26 12.24 5.78
C LYS A 924 37.35 13.24 6.22
N MET A 925 37.83 13.16 7.46
CA MET A 925 38.83 14.06 8.04
C MET A 925 40.13 13.37 8.48
N LYS A 926 40.36 12.11 8.09
CA LYS A 926 41.63 11.41 8.31
C LYS A 926 42.17 10.78 7.04
#